data_AF-A0A947C6B8-F1
#
_entry.id   AF-A0A947C6B8-F1
#
_cell.length_a   1.000
_cell.length_b   1.000
_cell.length_c   1.000
_cell.angle_alpha   90.00
_cell.angle_beta   90.00
_cell.angle_gamma   90.00
#
_symmetry.space_group_name_H-M   'P 1'
#
loop_
_entity.id
_entity.type
_entity.pdbx_description
1 polymer ?
#
loop_
_entity_poly.entity_id
_entity_poly.type
_entity_poly.pdbx_seq_one_letter_code
_entity_poly.pdbx_strand_id
1 'polypeptide(L)'
;QYGDTVVLVTAMAERKQSRMPFFPLTVEYRAKTYAAGKFPGGFIKREGRPSDKETVSARQIDRPLRPLFPSDYQNETQVACFIISADQENDADVLGMLGASAALTISPIPWGGPIAGVRVGRVSGEWVINPTFEQLEYSDMDIVVAGTDESVVMVEGAAVEISEDELVSALEVSHKAIRELIAIQHELVKMIGGPPQKFDYPPKSVSPDFEAAVRNRASSKVEEALALPNKEERNQALSALRESVTADLQEEETFAEHLDDLSSVMKKLEKETMRRQILERGERVDGRGLDQVRPISSDVGILPRTHGSALFTRGQTQALCVATLGTIRDEQRIDSIDVREETSKSFMLHYNFPSFSVGEVRPFRGPGRREIGHGMLAERALQSLLPAYDEFPYTIRIVSDILESNGSSSMATVCGGSLSLMDAGVPLRGPCAGVAMGLVKEGDSVAILTDILGIEDALGDMDFKVAGTSEGITAIQMDIKIDGLSLDTMRDALARARVGRMHILDVMQQTLGEPRSEMSQYAPRIMTIQINPEKIGEVIGPKGKTIRSIQEQTGAQINIEDSGVVTVSSVSGEAAENARAMIEAIVEEPEVGRIYEGVVKNTTTFGAFVEIIPGTEGLCHISELEEGRTENTEDVVQPGDVVQVKLLSVDERGRLKLSRRAAMSAN
;
A
#
# COMPACT_ATOMS: atom_id res chain seq x y z
N GLN A 1 15.08 23.39 -7.74
CA GLN A 1 14.91 22.85 -9.10
C GLN A 1 15.91 21.71 -9.25
N TYR A 2 15.49 20.60 -9.82
CA TYR A 2 16.32 19.46 -10.17
C TYR A 2 15.81 18.93 -11.51
N GLY A 3 16.68 18.88 -12.53
CA GLY A 3 16.21 18.79 -13.92
C GLY A 3 15.24 19.94 -14.24
N ASP A 4 14.10 19.58 -14.83
CA ASP A 4 13.00 20.51 -15.10
C ASP A 4 11.87 20.40 -14.06
N THR A 5 12.05 19.56 -13.03
CA THR A 5 11.17 19.51 -11.86
C THR A 5 11.45 20.68 -10.90
N VAL A 6 10.39 21.44 -10.60
CA VAL A 6 10.44 22.67 -9.79
C VAL A 6 9.40 22.62 -8.69
N VAL A 7 9.86 22.77 -7.45
CA VAL A 7 9.02 22.87 -6.26
C VAL A 7 9.21 24.25 -5.63
N LEU A 8 8.11 24.98 -5.43
CA LEU A 8 8.06 26.17 -4.59
C LEU A 8 7.78 25.74 -3.16
N VAL A 9 8.70 26.04 -2.25
CA VAL A 9 8.52 25.72 -0.83
C VAL A 9 8.53 27.00 0.02
N THR A 10 7.56 27.11 0.92
CA THR A 10 7.47 28.22 1.88
C THR A 10 7.35 27.69 3.31
N ALA A 11 7.91 28.42 4.27
CA ALA A 11 7.78 28.16 5.70
C ALA A 11 7.31 29.42 6.40
N MET A 12 6.24 29.31 7.19
CA MET A 12 5.62 30.41 7.91
C MET A 12 5.30 29.97 9.34
N ALA A 13 5.42 30.88 10.29
CA ALA A 13 5.00 30.64 11.66
C ALA A 13 4.33 31.86 12.26
N GLU A 14 3.31 31.62 13.08
CA GLU A 14 2.73 32.64 13.95
C GLU A 14 3.74 33.09 14.99
N ARG A 15 3.69 34.36 15.41
CA ARG A 15 4.57 34.87 16.48
C ARG A 15 4.06 34.52 17.87
N LYS A 16 2.76 34.24 17.98
CA LYS A 16 2.10 33.89 19.23
C LYS A 16 2.04 32.38 19.38
N GLN A 17 2.30 31.90 20.59
CA GLN A 17 2.11 30.49 20.94
C GLN A 17 0.63 30.09 20.84
N SER A 18 0.41 28.87 20.35
CA SER A 18 -0.90 28.25 20.32
C SER A 18 -1.35 27.84 21.72
N ARG A 19 -2.67 27.75 21.92
CA ARG A 19 -3.27 27.15 23.11
C ARG A 19 -3.55 25.66 22.94
N MET A 20 -3.23 25.09 21.77
CA MET A 20 -3.40 23.67 21.53
C MET A 20 -2.46 22.86 22.44
N PRO A 21 -2.87 21.67 22.90
CA PRO A 21 -2.06 20.85 23.81
C PRO A 21 -0.87 20.16 23.10
N PHE A 22 -0.55 20.55 21.86
CA PHE A 22 0.50 19.99 21.02
C PHE A 22 1.09 21.05 20.09
N PHE A 23 2.28 20.80 19.56
CA PHE A 23 2.92 21.66 18.55
C PHE A 23 2.18 21.58 17.19
N PRO A 24 1.52 22.66 16.73
CA PRO A 24 0.74 22.66 15.50
C PRO A 24 1.62 22.92 14.28
N LEU A 25 2.42 21.92 13.90
CA LEU A 25 3.10 21.88 12.60
C LEU A 25 2.19 21.24 11.55
N THR A 26 1.98 21.96 10.45
CA THR A 26 1.27 21.47 9.26
C THR A 26 2.21 21.50 8.06
N VAL A 27 2.47 20.34 7.48
CA VAL A 27 3.14 20.23 6.18
C VAL A 27 2.12 19.97 5.09
N GLU A 28 2.14 20.77 4.04
CA GLU A 28 1.34 20.58 2.83
C GLU A 28 2.26 20.23 1.66
N TYR A 29 1.91 19.20 0.91
CA TYR A 29 2.55 18.85 -0.36
C TYR A 29 1.45 18.79 -1.41
N ARG A 30 1.49 19.67 -2.40
CA ARG A 30 0.41 19.83 -3.39
C ARG A 30 0.96 19.84 -4.81
N ALA A 31 0.55 18.84 -5.57
CA ALA A 31 0.82 18.72 -6.99
C ALA A 31 -0.17 19.60 -7.77
N LYS A 32 0.36 20.51 -8.59
CA LYS A 32 -0.46 21.27 -9.53
C LYS A 32 -0.48 20.55 -10.86
N THR A 33 -1.66 20.26 -11.41
CA THR A 33 -1.78 19.51 -12.67
C THR A 33 -1.13 20.23 -13.85
N TYR A 34 -1.09 21.57 -13.79
CA TYR A 34 -0.35 22.38 -14.76
C TYR A 34 1.16 22.11 -14.74
N ALA A 35 1.73 21.57 -13.64
CA ALA A 35 3.15 21.24 -13.57
C ALA A 35 3.55 20.21 -14.62
N ALA A 36 2.62 19.34 -15.01
CA ALA A 36 2.76 18.37 -16.09
C ALA A 36 2.05 18.81 -17.39
N GLY A 37 1.55 20.05 -17.47
CA GLY A 37 0.76 20.53 -18.60
C GLY A 37 -0.62 19.87 -18.75
N LYS A 38 -1.18 19.30 -17.67
CA LYS A 38 -2.44 18.54 -17.68
C LYS A 38 -3.61 19.34 -17.13
N PHE A 39 -4.83 19.01 -17.58
CA PHE A 39 -6.07 19.38 -16.88
C PHE A 39 -6.41 18.30 -15.84
N PRO A 40 -6.97 18.65 -14.67
CA PRO A 40 -7.42 17.66 -13.69
C PRO A 40 -8.49 16.69 -14.26
N GLY A 41 -8.36 15.39 -13.98
CA GLY A 41 -9.23 14.32 -14.47
C GLY A 41 -10.70 14.34 -13.98
N GLY A 42 -11.06 15.17 -12.99
CA GLY A 42 -12.42 15.28 -12.45
C GLY A 42 -13.40 16.13 -13.29
N PHE A 43 -14.68 16.12 -12.93
CA PHE A 43 -15.74 16.92 -13.59
C PHE A 43 -15.53 18.43 -13.45
N ILE A 44 -15.04 18.88 -12.28
CA ILE A 44 -14.85 20.30 -11.95
C ILE A 44 -13.62 20.92 -12.65
N LYS A 45 -12.71 20.09 -13.19
CA LYS A 45 -11.45 20.52 -13.83
C LYS A 45 -10.59 21.42 -12.94
N ARG A 46 -10.57 21.11 -11.64
CA ARG A 46 -9.78 21.78 -10.60
C ARG A 46 -9.26 20.74 -9.61
N GLU A 47 -8.05 20.93 -9.10
CA GLU A 47 -7.51 20.09 -8.03
C GLU A 47 -8.39 20.15 -6.78
N GLY A 48 -8.73 18.98 -6.25
CA GLY A 48 -9.63 18.83 -5.10
C GLY A 48 -8.88 18.42 -3.83
N ARG A 49 -9.46 17.43 -3.13
CA ARG A 49 -8.83 16.82 -1.95
C ARG A 49 -7.43 16.31 -2.29
N PRO A 50 -6.47 16.30 -1.34
CA PRO A 50 -5.17 15.69 -1.55
C PRO A 50 -5.31 14.23 -1.99
N SER A 51 -4.48 13.82 -2.94
CA SER A 51 -4.28 12.42 -3.31
C SER A 51 -3.51 11.67 -2.21
N ASP A 52 -3.45 10.34 -2.34
CA ASP A 52 -2.67 9.50 -1.42
C ASP A 52 -1.17 9.83 -1.54
N LYS A 53 -0.65 10.03 -2.77
CA LYS A 53 0.74 10.48 -2.99
C LYS A 53 1.00 11.81 -2.29
N GLU A 54 0.15 12.83 -2.49
CA GLU A 54 0.31 14.13 -1.82
C GLU A 54 0.29 14.00 -0.28
N THR A 55 -0.58 13.14 0.25
CA THR A 55 -0.68 12.90 1.69
C THR A 55 0.55 12.19 2.25
N VAL A 56 1.05 11.17 1.55
CA VAL A 56 2.24 10.41 1.95
C VAL A 56 3.49 11.27 1.84
N SER A 57 3.69 12.03 0.76
CA SER A 57 4.83 12.95 0.62
C SER A 57 4.81 14.04 1.70
N ALA A 58 3.64 14.60 2.03
CA ALA A 58 3.54 15.55 3.14
C ALA A 58 3.94 14.93 4.48
N ARG A 59 3.59 13.66 4.75
CA ARG A 59 4.03 12.94 5.96
C ARG A 59 5.51 12.66 5.94
N GLN A 60 6.05 12.22 4.81
CA GLN A 60 7.47 11.93 4.62
C GLN A 60 8.32 13.17 4.89
N ILE A 61 7.83 14.37 4.54
CA ILE A 61 8.49 15.64 4.87
C ILE A 61 8.27 16.04 6.34
N ASP A 62 7.08 15.86 6.91
CA ASP A 62 6.79 16.23 8.32
C ASP A 62 7.64 15.45 9.32
N ARG A 63 7.79 14.12 9.11
CA ARG A 63 8.47 13.19 10.01
C ARG A 63 9.89 13.62 10.40
N PRO A 64 10.81 13.94 9.46
CA PRO A 64 12.17 14.36 9.81
C PRO A 64 12.25 15.83 10.26
N LEU A 65 11.29 16.69 9.93
CA LEU A 65 11.29 18.10 10.35
C LEU A 65 10.89 18.28 11.81
N ARG A 66 9.85 17.55 12.24
CA ARG A 66 9.16 17.74 13.52
C ARG A 66 10.06 17.58 14.76
N PRO A 67 10.97 16.58 14.85
CA PRO A 67 11.83 16.39 16.02
C PRO A 67 12.84 17.52 16.23
N LEU A 68 13.16 18.28 15.17
CA LEU A 68 14.17 19.34 15.20
C LEU A 68 13.61 20.70 15.62
N PHE A 69 12.31 20.79 15.92
CA PHE A 69 11.77 21.95 16.63
C PHE A 69 12.06 21.81 18.13
N PRO A 70 12.36 22.90 18.85
CA PRO A 70 12.51 22.85 20.29
C PRO A 70 11.31 22.21 20.98
N SER A 71 11.53 21.44 22.04
CA SER A 71 10.48 20.64 22.70
C SER A 71 9.35 21.48 23.32
N ASP A 72 9.61 22.75 23.60
CA ASP A 72 8.67 23.72 24.17
C ASP A 72 8.07 24.67 23.12
N TYR A 73 8.41 24.50 21.84
CA TYR A 73 7.90 25.32 20.75
C TYR A 73 6.44 24.96 20.41
N GLN A 74 5.54 25.94 20.48
CA GLN A 74 4.10 25.76 20.28
C GLN A 74 3.46 26.77 19.32
N ASN A 75 4.28 27.50 18.57
CA ASN A 75 3.77 28.45 17.58
C ASN A 75 3.26 27.68 16.36
N GLU A 76 2.06 28.03 15.89
CA GLU A 76 1.49 27.42 14.69
C GLU A 76 2.42 27.66 13.50
N THR A 77 2.83 26.56 12.87
CA THR A 77 3.86 26.57 11.83
C THR A 77 3.35 25.80 10.62
N GLN A 78 3.47 26.41 9.44
CA GLN A 78 3.07 25.82 8.18
C GLN A 78 4.27 25.76 7.23
N VAL A 79 4.48 24.58 6.63
CA VAL A 79 5.40 24.39 5.52
C VAL A 79 4.59 23.94 4.31
N ALA A 80 4.63 24.69 3.21
CA ALA A 80 3.87 24.38 2.00
C ALA A 80 4.79 24.12 0.82
N CYS A 81 4.68 22.94 0.22
CA CYS A 81 5.42 22.50 -0.95
C CYS A 81 4.48 22.42 -2.16
N PHE A 82 4.67 23.30 -3.15
CA PHE A 82 3.90 23.31 -4.39
C PHE A 82 4.76 22.87 -5.56
N ILE A 83 4.33 21.81 -6.23
CA ILE A 83 5.01 21.29 -7.41
C ILE A 83 4.44 22.06 -8.59
N ILE A 84 5.29 22.90 -9.19
CA ILE A 84 4.90 23.88 -10.20
C ILE A 84 5.45 23.56 -11.58
N SER A 85 6.42 22.65 -11.67
CA SER A 85 6.91 22.02 -12.90
C SER A 85 7.30 20.58 -12.59
N ALA A 86 6.95 19.63 -13.44
CA ALA A 86 7.28 18.23 -13.32
C ALA A 86 7.81 17.72 -14.67
N ASP A 87 9.04 17.22 -14.68
CA ASP A 87 9.72 16.75 -15.88
C ASP A 87 9.36 15.31 -16.28
N GLN A 88 8.58 14.61 -15.45
CA GLN A 88 8.16 13.22 -15.65
C GLN A 88 9.33 12.23 -15.63
N GLU A 89 10.46 12.64 -15.06
CA GLU A 89 11.65 11.79 -14.85
C GLU A 89 12.00 11.71 -13.38
N ASN A 90 11.95 12.84 -12.67
CA ASN A 90 12.41 12.99 -11.29
C ASN A 90 11.22 13.15 -10.34
N ASP A 91 11.17 12.31 -9.30
CA ASP A 91 10.15 12.47 -8.26
C ASP A 91 10.41 13.73 -7.41
N ALA A 92 9.34 14.48 -7.14
CA ALA A 92 9.41 15.77 -6.48
C ALA A 92 9.37 15.69 -4.96
N ASP A 93 9.16 14.50 -4.37
CA ASP A 93 9.03 14.33 -2.92
C ASP A 93 10.32 14.69 -2.16
N VAL A 94 11.46 14.10 -2.56
CA VAL A 94 12.78 14.37 -1.96
C VAL A 94 13.25 15.81 -2.23
N LEU A 95 12.90 16.37 -3.39
CA LEU A 95 13.16 17.77 -3.71
C LEU A 95 12.29 18.71 -2.84
N GLY A 96 11.04 18.35 -2.59
CA GLY A 96 10.16 19.05 -1.67
C GLY A 96 10.69 19.04 -0.25
N MET A 97 11.25 17.92 0.21
CA MET A 97 11.91 17.81 1.51
C MET A 97 13.13 18.72 1.62
N LEU A 98 14.00 18.70 0.61
CA LEU A 98 15.16 19.60 0.55
C LEU A 98 14.73 21.07 0.56
N GLY A 99 13.69 21.42 -0.21
CA GLY A 99 13.13 22.76 -0.24
C GLY A 99 12.50 23.18 1.10
N ALA A 100 11.85 22.26 1.82
CA ALA A 100 11.29 22.51 3.15
C ALA A 100 12.37 22.81 4.17
N SER A 101 13.44 22.01 4.18
CA SER A 101 14.61 22.25 5.01
C SER A 101 15.27 23.59 4.69
N ALA A 102 15.48 23.90 3.40
CA ALA A 102 16.07 25.15 2.98
C ALA A 102 15.20 26.35 3.41
N ALA A 103 13.88 26.28 3.21
CA ALA A 103 12.93 27.33 3.59
C ALA A 103 12.92 27.58 5.11
N LEU A 104 12.92 26.54 5.94
CA LEU A 104 13.01 26.68 7.39
C LEU A 104 14.38 27.24 7.83
N THR A 105 15.46 26.79 7.19
CA THR A 105 16.83 27.25 7.48
C THR A 105 16.96 28.75 7.25
N ILE A 106 16.46 29.27 6.12
CA ILE A 106 16.50 30.71 5.77
C ILE A 106 15.35 31.52 6.38
N SER A 107 14.55 30.92 7.25
CA SER A 107 13.50 31.61 8.00
C SER A 107 13.97 32.05 9.40
N PRO A 108 13.29 33.03 10.02
CA PRO A 108 13.51 33.36 11.43
C PRO A 108 12.90 32.33 12.40
N ILE A 109 12.36 31.20 11.93
CA ILE A 109 11.68 30.20 12.77
C ILE A 109 12.73 29.40 13.58
N PRO A 110 12.57 29.26 14.91
CA PRO A 110 13.41 28.39 15.74
C PRO A 110 13.30 26.93 15.29
N TRP A 111 14.37 26.43 14.69
CA TRP A 111 14.45 25.07 14.14
C TRP A 111 15.91 24.63 14.04
N GLY A 112 16.21 23.40 14.45
CA GLY A 112 17.55 22.86 14.65
C GLY A 112 18.16 22.10 13.47
N GLY A 113 17.62 22.23 12.26
CA GLY A 113 18.21 21.62 11.06
C GLY A 113 19.49 22.31 10.57
N PRO A 114 19.92 22.09 9.31
CA PRO A 114 19.13 21.54 8.19
C PRO A 114 19.05 20.01 8.18
N ILE A 115 18.12 19.50 7.38
CA ILE A 115 18.06 18.09 6.96
C ILE A 115 18.16 18.00 5.44
N ALA A 116 18.45 16.81 4.92
CA ALA A 116 18.17 16.50 3.52
C ALA A 116 17.58 15.09 3.41
N GLY A 117 16.84 14.86 2.33
CA GLY A 117 16.30 13.56 1.96
C GLY A 117 16.79 13.14 0.59
N VAL A 118 17.05 11.84 0.42
CA VAL A 118 17.39 11.22 -0.86
C VAL A 118 16.55 9.96 -1.05
N ARG A 119 16.26 9.63 -2.30
CA ARG A 119 15.71 8.33 -2.68
C ARG A 119 16.88 7.45 -3.10
N VAL A 120 16.89 6.19 -2.71
CA VAL A 120 17.90 5.23 -3.12
C VAL A 120 17.23 4.02 -3.73
N GLY A 121 17.67 3.69 -4.94
CA GLY A 121 17.35 2.44 -5.60
C GLY A 121 18.61 1.61 -5.84
N ARG A 122 18.42 0.38 -6.29
CA ARG A 122 19.48 -0.52 -6.68
C ARG A 122 19.16 -1.16 -8.02
N VAL A 123 19.91 -0.76 -9.04
CA VAL A 123 19.69 -1.17 -10.43
C VAL A 123 20.88 -2.02 -10.86
N SER A 124 20.63 -3.26 -11.27
CA SER A 124 21.68 -4.21 -11.66
C SER A 124 22.77 -4.39 -10.58
N GLY A 125 22.39 -4.33 -9.31
CA GLY A 125 23.30 -4.49 -8.15
C GLY A 125 24.03 -3.21 -7.72
N GLU A 126 23.89 -2.10 -8.46
CA GLU A 126 24.55 -0.83 -8.16
C GLU A 126 23.59 0.15 -7.46
N TRP A 127 24.09 0.85 -6.45
CA TRP A 127 23.31 1.87 -5.72
C TRP A 127 23.15 3.15 -6.55
N VAL A 128 21.91 3.60 -6.73
CA VAL A 128 21.58 4.82 -7.46
C VAL A 128 20.91 5.81 -6.51
N ILE A 129 21.48 7.00 -6.37
CA ILE A 129 20.90 8.11 -5.61
C ILE A 129 19.95 8.90 -6.51
N ASN A 130 18.76 9.18 -5.99
CA ASN A 130 17.65 9.85 -6.67
C ASN A 130 17.39 9.26 -8.07
N PRO A 131 17.09 7.94 -8.16
CA PRO A 131 16.81 7.29 -9.43
C PRO A 131 15.60 7.92 -10.12
N THR A 132 15.62 7.96 -11.45
CA THR A 132 14.47 8.36 -12.25
C THR A 132 13.33 7.35 -12.14
N PHE A 133 12.12 7.72 -12.56
CA PHE A 133 11.00 6.77 -12.63
C PHE A 133 11.33 5.52 -13.46
N GLU A 134 12.00 5.69 -14.61
CA GLU A 134 12.43 4.57 -15.46
C GLU A 134 13.45 3.67 -14.74
N GLN A 135 14.41 4.25 -14.02
CA GLN A 135 15.39 3.45 -13.27
C GLN A 135 14.74 2.66 -12.14
N LEU A 136 13.69 3.20 -11.51
CA LEU A 136 12.95 2.51 -10.44
C LEU A 136 12.20 1.26 -10.95
N GLU A 137 11.80 1.20 -12.22
CA GLU A 137 11.18 0.00 -12.80
C GLU A 137 12.11 -1.22 -12.80
N TYR A 138 13.43 -0.98 -12.84
CA TYR A 138 14.47 -2.02 -12.80
C TYR A 138 15.14 -2.12 -11.42
N SER A 139 14.60 -1.43 -10.42
CA SER A 139 15.16 -1.39 -9.07
C SER A 139 14.49 -2.42 -8.18
N ASP A 140 15.29 -3.20 -7.45
CA ASP A 140 14.77 -4.11 -6.42
C ASP A 140 14.54 -3.42 -5.06
N MET A 141 14.75 -2.11 -5.01
CA MET A 141 14.59 -1.29 -3.81
C MET A 141 14.11 0.13 -4.16
N ASP A 142 13.19 0.68 -3.39
CA ASP A 142 12.80 2.08 -3.42
C ASP A 142 12.64 2.57 -1.98
N ILE A 143 13.70 3.17 -1.45
CA ILE A 143 13.69 3.75 -0.10
C ILE A 143 14.01 5.23 -0.14
N VAL A 144 13.28 6.00 0.65
CA VAL A 144 13.61 7.40 0.95
C VAL A 144 14.24 7.45 2.33
N VAL A 145 15.39 8.10 2.41
CA VAL A 145 16.17 8.28 3.63
C VAL A 145 16.35 9.77 3.85
N ALA A 146 16.08 10.24 5.06
CA ALA A 146 16.35 11.61 5.47
C ALA A 146 17.20 11.65 6.72
N GLY A 147 18.05 12.67 6.83
CA GLY A 147 19.06 12.77 7.87
C GLY A 147 19.56 14.20 8.09
N THR A 148 20.24 14.37 9.22
CA THR A 148 21.15 15.47 9.48
C THR A 148 22.55 15.11 8.95
N ASP A 149 23.52 16.00 9.15
CA ASP A 149 24.93 15.74 8.86
C ASP A 149 25.52 14.63 9.75
N GLU A 150 24.95 14.44 10.94
CA GLU A 150 25.42 13.47 11.92
C GLU A 150 24.71 12.11 11.82
N SER A 151 23.40 12.08 11.59
CA SER A 151 22.63 10.85 11.65
C SER A 151 21.43 10.79 10.69
N VAL A 152 21.04 9.58 10.32
CA VAL A 152 19.74 9.30 9.69
C VAL A 152 18.65 9.58 10.73
N VAL A 153 17.56 10.22 10.31
CA VAL A 153 16.40 10.52 11.16
C VAL A 153 15.13 9.82 10.72
N MET A 154 15.02 9.49 9.42
CA MET A 154 13.83 8.89 8.86
C MET A 154 14.18 7.96 7.70
N VAL A 155 13.53 6.80 7.64
CA VAL A 155 13.56 5.88 6.50
C VAL A 155 12.12 5.50 6.15
N GLU A 156 11.80 5.39 4.87
CA GLU A 156 10.53 4.86 4.38
C GLU A 156 10.67 4.28 2.99
N GLY A 157 10.23 3.04 2.79
CA GLY A 157 10.24 2.46 1.46
C GLY A 157 9.91 0.98 1.40
N ALA A 158 10.10 0.44 0.20
CA ALA A 158 9.83 -0.93 -0.16
C ALA A 158 11.05 -1.58 -0.83
N ALA A 159 11.06 -2.91 -0.84
CA ALA A 159 12.07 -3.68 -1.52
C ALA A 159 11.50 -5.04 -1.98
N VAL A 160 12.26 -5.71 -2.85
CA VAL A 160 11.99 -7.06 -3.35
C VAL A 160 12.90 -8.03 -2.60
N GLU A 161 12.58 -8.28 -1.33
CA GLU A 161 13.24 -9.27 -0.47
C GLU A 161 14.77 -9.06 -0.33
N ILE A 162 15.18 -7.86 0.09
CA ILE A 162 16.60 -7.57 0.38
C ILE A 162 17.01 -8.00 1.79
N SER A 163 18.29 -8.31 1.99
CA SER A 163 18.85 -8.60 3.31
C SER A 163 18.96 -7.37 4.22
N GLU A 164 19.06 -7.61 5.52
CA GLU A 164 19.34 -6.57 6.51
C GLU A 164 20.67 -5.82 6.24
N ASP A 165 21.71 -6.51 5.76
CA ASP A 165 23.03 -5.92 5.46
C ASP A 165 22.99 -5.02 4.21
N GLU A 166 22.22 -5.39 3.20
CA GLU A 166 21.99 -4.56 2.01
C GLU A 166 21.25 -3.27 2.38
N LEU A 167 20.25 -3.35 3.27
CA LEU A 167 19.58 -2.16 3.80
C LEU A 167 20.56 -1.25 4.55
N VAL A 168 21.43 -1.79 5.41
CA VAL A 168 22.46 -0.97 6.10
C VAL A 168 23.40 -0.30 5.10
N SER A 169 23.82 -1.02 4.07
CA SER A 169 24.68 -0.49 3.00
C SER A 169 23.98 0.66 2.25
N ALA A 170 22.67 0.53 1.99
CA ALA A 170 21.88 1.60 1.39
C ALA A 170 21.82 2.86 2.29
N LEU A 171 21.69 2.69 3.62
CA LEU A 171 21.69 3.81 4.57
C LEU A 171 23.05 4.54 4.59
N GLU A 172 24.16 3.81 4.49
CA GLU A 172 25.51 4.37 4.41
C GLU A 172 25.68 5.26 3.17
N VAL A 173 25.30 4.74 2.00
CA VAL A 173 25.37 5.47 0.72
C VAL A 173 24.43 6.67 0.74
N SER A 174 23.23 6.52 1.30
CA SER A 174 22.26 7.61 1.48
C SER A 174 22.82 8.74 2.34
N HIS A 175 23.41 8.42 3.48
CA HIS A 175 23.89 9.43 4.43
C HIS A 175 25.02 10.27 3.86
N LYS A 176 25.88 9.67 3.02
CA LYS A 176 26.90 10.41 2.28
C LYS A 176 26.26 11.47 1.34
N ALA A 177 25.25 11.10 0.56
CA ALA A 177 24.57 12.03 -0.33
C ALA A 177 23.79 13.12 0.44
N ILE A 178 23.18 12.76 1.57
CA ILE A 178 22.50 13.72 2.47
C ILE A 178 23.47 14.81 2.95
N ARG A 179 24.70 14.45 3.35
CA ARG A 179 25.72 15.42 3.76
C ARG A 179 26.09 16.40 2.65
N GLU A 180 26.16 15.92 1.40
CA GLU A 180 26.42 16.79 0.24
C GLU A 180 25.28 17.80 0.02
N LEU A 181 24.02 17.37 0.16
CA LEU A 181 22.86 18.24 0.06
C LEU A 181 22.75 19.24 1.23
N ILE A 182 23.15 18.85 2.44
CA ILE A 182 23.25 19.75 3.59
C ILE A 182 24.33 20.81 3.36
N ALA A 183 25.48 20.43 2.79
CA ALA A 183 26.54 21.39 2.46
C ALA A 183 26.03 22.48 1.50
N ILE A 184 25.22 22.13 0.49
CA ILE A 184 24.58 23.08 -0.42
C ILE A 184 23.65 24.05 0.33
N GLN A 185 22.88 23.58 1.31
CA GLN A 185 22.04 24.46 2.13
C GLN A 185 22.88 25.45 2.97
N HIS A 186 24.02 25.00 3.51
CA HIS A 186 24.95 25.91 4.19
C HIS A 186 25.56 26.95 3.25
N GLU A 187 25.85 26.60 2.00
CA GLU A 187 26.28 27.56 0.98
C GLU A 187 25.20 28.60 0.71
N LEU A 188 23.93 28.18 0.57
CA LEU A 188 22.79 29.10 0.43
C LEU A 188 22.72 30.10 1.60
N VAL A 189 22.86 29.60 2.84
CA VAL A 189 22.90 30.46 4.04
C VAL A 189 24.03 31.49 3.98
N LYS A 190 25.22 31.09 3.51
CA LYS A 190 26.34 32.02 3.32
C LYS A 190 26.03 33.09 2.26
N MET A 191 25.41 32.70 1.15
CA MET A 191 25.06 33.62 0.05
C MET A 191 24.06 34.71 0.48
N ILE A 192 23.16 34.41 1.42
CA ILE A 192 22.19 35.39 1.95
C ILE A 192 22.73 36.24 3.12
N GLY A 193 24.01 36.10 3.46
CA GLY A 193 24.66 36.90 4.51
C GLY A 193 24.70 36.26 5.90
N GLY A 194 24.38 34.95 6.00
CA GLY A 194 24.40 34.19 7.25
C GLY A 194 23.00 33.73 7.69
N PRO A 195 22.92 32.93 8.77
CA PRO A 195 21.64 32.46 9.27
C PRO A 195 20.80 33.65 9.76
N PRO A 196 19.51 33.71 9.40
CA PRO A 196 18.63 34.75 9.93
C PRO A 196 18.55 34.70 11.45
N GLN A 197 18.35 35.86 12.08
CA GLN A 197 18.06 35.91 13.50
C GLN A 197 16.75 35.15 13.78
N LYS A 198 16.85 34.12 14.62
CA LYS A 198 15.69 33.37 15.09
C LYS A 198 14.88 34.25 16.02
N PHE A 199 13.56 34.14 15.95
CA PHE A 199 12.70 34.91 16.84
C PHE A 199 12.56 34.24 18.21
N ASP A 200 12.46 35.06 19.23
CA ASP A 200 12.23 34.59 20.59
C ASP A 200 10.76 34.18 20.78
N TYR A 201 10.55 33.11 21.55
CA TYR A 201 9.24 32.73 22.05
C TYR A 201 9.35 32.46 23.56
N PRO A 202 8.28 32.66 24.34
CA PRO A 202 8.31 32.41 25.78
C PRO A 202 8.61 30.92 26.05
N PRO A 203 9.70 30.57 26.74
CA PRO A 203 9.97 29.17 27.03
C PRO A 203 8.90 28.65 27.98
N LYS A 204 8.47 27.41 27.77
CA LYS A 204 7.56 26.75 28.72
C LYS A 204 8.41 26.15 29.85
N SER A 205 8.48 26.84 30.99
CA SER A 205 9.18 26.35 32.17
C SER A 205 8.20 25.93 33.27
N VAL A 206 8.38 24.74 33.80
CA VAL A 206 7.66 24.27 35.00
C VAL A 206 8.39 24.78 36.25
N SER A 207 7.65 25.21 37.27
CA SER A 207 8.23 25.59 38.57
C SER A 207 8.98 24.40 39.21
N PRO A 208 10.25 24.54 39.61
CA PRO A 208 11.01 23.45 40.25
C PRO A 208 10.35 22.92 41.52
N ASP A 209 9.76 23.79 42.33
CA ASP A 209 9.07 23.41 43.56
C ASP A 209 7.80 22.61 43.27
N PHE A 210 7.07 23.01 42.21
CA PHE A 210 5.90 22.26 41.74
C PHE A 210 6.30 20.90 41.18
N GLU A 211 7.34 20.82 40.35
CA GLU A 211 7.85 19.54 39.84
C GLU A 211 8.26 18.60 40.99
N ALA A 212 8.97 19.11 42.00
CA ALA A 212 9.34 18.35 43.18
C ALA A 212 8.12 17.86 43.98
N ALA A 213 7.11 18.73 44.17
CA ALA A 213 5.87 18.41 44.86
C ALA A 213 5.09 17.28 44.17
N VAL A 214 4.98 17.32 42.83
CA VAL A 214 4.36 16.26 42.03
C VAL A 214 5.14 14.95 42.16
N ARG A 215 6.47 14.99 41.98
CA ARG A 215 7.33 13.80 42.06
C ARG A 215 7.21 13.10 43.41
N ASN A 216 7.20 13.84 44.50
CA ASN A 216 7.08 13.27 45.85
C ASN A 216 5.76 12.51 46.06
N ARG A 217 4.67 12.97 45.44
CA ARG A 217 3.33 12.35 45.58
C ARG A 217 3.08 11.22 44.59
N ALA A 218 3.67 11.30 43.40
CA ALA A 218 3.32 10.43 42.28
C ALA A 218 4.33 9.29 42.01
N SER A 219 5.62 9.44 42.33
CA SER A 219 6.68 8.52 41.82
C SER A 219 6.43 7.03 42.11
N SER A 220 6.15 6.66 43.36
CA SER A 220 5.86 5.25 43.73
C SER A 220 4.63 4.72 43.01
N LYS A 221 3.56 5.53 42.97
CA LYS A 221 2.28 5.14 42.36
C LYS A 221 2.37 5.05 40.83
N VAL A 222 3.24 5.84 40.19
CA VAL A 222 3.56 5.69 38.76
C VAL A 222 4.28 4.38 38.52
N GLU A 223 5.27 4.00 39.33
CA GLU A 223 5.95 2.70 39.20
C GLU A 223 4.96 1.53 39.36
N GLU A 224 4.08 1.59 40.36
CA GLU A 224 3.00 0.60 40.56
C GLU A 224 2.03 0.53 39.38
N ALA A 225 1.59 1.68 38.86
CA ALA A 225 0.68 1.73 37.71
C ALA A 225 1.34 1.22 36.42
N LEU A 226 2.60 1.56 36.17
CA LEU A 226 3.33 1.09 35.00
C LEU A 226 3.63 -0.41 35.03
N ALA A 227 3.65 -1.03 36.21
CA ALA A 227 3.79 -2.48 36.37
C ALA A 227 2.50 -3.26 36.03
N LEU A 228 1.36 -2.58 35.80
CA LEU A 228 0.13 -3.22 35.35
C LEU A 228 0.25 -3.62 33.86
N PRO A 229 0.13 -4.91 33.52
CA PRO A 229 0.35 -5.36 32.15
C PRO A 229 -0.77 -4.92 31.20
N ASN A 230 -2.02 -4.95 31.66
CA ASN A 230 -3.17 -4.56 30.86
C ASN A 230 -3.18 -3.04 30.60
N LYS A 231 -3.30 -2.64 29.32
CA LYS A 231 -3.36 -1.23 28.90
C LYS A 231 -4.46 -0.42 29.58
N GLU A 232 -5.67 -0.97 29.66
CA GLU A 232 -6.83 -0.25 30.17
C GLU A 232 -6.73 -0.03 31.67
N GLU A 233 -6.37 -1.08 32.42
CA GLU A 233 -6.13 -1.00 33.87
C GLU A 233 -5.02 0.01 34.19
N ARG A 234 -3.92 -0.03 33.43
CA ARG A 234 -2.82 0.93 33.55
C ARG A 234 -3.28 2.36 33.30
N ASN A 235 -4.03 2.60 32.23
CA ASN A 235 -4.54 3.93 31.90
C ASN A 235 -5.52 4.45 32.97
N GLN A 236 -6.39 3.59 33.49
CA GLN A 236 -7.30 3.92 34.58
C GLN A 236 -6.54 4.28 35.86
N ALA A 237 -5.51 3.50 36.22
CA ALA A 237 -4.66 3.76 37.38
C ALA A 237 -3.91 5.10 37.26
N LEU A 238 -3.32 5.38 36.09
CA LEU A 238 -2.65 6.66 35.82
C LEU A 238 -3.62 7.85 35.83
N SER A 239 -4.84 7.69 35.31
CA SER A 239 -5.88 8.72 35.35
C SER A 239 -6.33 9.00 36.78
N ALA A 240 -6.64 7.96 37.55
CA ALA A 240 -7.04 8.10 38.95
C ALA A 240 -5.91 8.73 39.80
N LEU A 241 -4.66 8.35 39.55
CA LEU A 241 -3.50 8.96 40.18
C LEU A 241 -3.42 10.46 39.86
N ARG A 242 -3.59 10.82 38.59
CA ARG A 242 -3.56 12.21 38.16
C ARG A 242 -4.68 13.03 38.81
N GLU A 243 -5.89 12.49 38.89
CA GLU A 243 -7.02 13.15 39.58
C GLU A 243 -6.73 13.36 41.06
N SER A 244 -6.20 12.33 41.75
CA SER A 244 -5.80 12.43 43.16
C SER A 244 -4.72 13.50 43.38
N VAL A 245 -3.67 13.51 42.56
CA VAL A 245 -2.58 14.50 42.68
C VAL A 245 -3.07 15.91 42.34
N THR A 246 -4.02 16.03 41.39
CA THR A 246 -4.66 17.31 41.07
C THR A 246 -5.43 17.86 42.28
N ALA A 247 -6.25 17.03 42.93
CA ALA A 247 -7.02 17.42 44.11
C ALA A 247 -6.10 17.86 45.26
N ASP A 248 -5.06 17.07 45.56
CA ASP A 248 -4.10 17.39 46.62
C ASP A 248 -3.38 18.73 46.38
N LEU A 249 -2.91 18.98 45.15
CA LEU A 249 -2.17 20.20 44.81
C LEU A 249 -3.09 21.42 44.67
N GLN A 250 -4.38 21.23 44.37
CA GLN A 250 -5.35 22.32 44.29
C GLN A 250 -5.67 22.92 45.66
N GLU A 251 -5.58 22.14 46.74
CA GLU A 251 -5.77 22.61 48.12
C GLU A 251 -4.59 23.47 48.63
N GLU A 252 -3.44 23.41 47.96
CA GLU A 252 -2.24 24.18 48.29
C GLU A 252 -2.20 25.47 47.45
N GLU A 253 -2.48 26.63 48.08
CA GLU A 253 -2.50 27.95 47.41
C GLU A 253 -1.22 28.24 46.59
N THR A 254 -0.06 27.70 47.02
CA THR A 254 1.22 27.83 46.33
C THR A 254 1.29 27.11 44.98
N PHE A 255 0.45 26.11 44.73
CA PHE A 255 0.52 25.24 43.56
C PHE A 255 -0.72 25.30 42.66
N ALA A 256 -1.82 25.89 43.14
CA ALA A 256 -3.07 26.01 42.39
C ALA A 256 -2.90 26.69 41.02
N GLU A 257 -2.00 27.67 40.89
CA GLU A 257 -1.74 28.38 39.62
C GLU A 257 -0.90 27.56 38.62
N HIS A 258 -0.29 26.45 39.06
CA HIS A 258 0.62 25.62 38.25
C HIS A 258 -0.01 24.31 37.76
N LEU A 259 -1.30 24.08 38.02
CA LEU A 259 -1.99 22.81 37.68
C LEU A 259 -1.97 22.49 36.18
N ASP A 260 -1.89 23.50 35.31
CA ASP A 260 -1.77 23.32 33.85
C ASP A 260 -0.48 22.57 33.44
N ASP A 261 0.55 22.58 34.29
CA ASP A 261 1.82 21.90 34.05
C ASP A 261 1.82 20.45 34.54
N LEU A 262 0.87 20.04 35.38
CA LEU A 262 0.80 18.69 35.97
C LEU A 262 0.88 17.60 34.89
N SER A 263 0.17 17.80 33.78
CA SER A 263 0.18 16.86 32.64
C SER A 263 1.58 16.57 32.11
N SER A 264 2.40 17.63 32.02
CA SER A 264 3.74 17.54 31.46
C SER A 264 4.71 16.87 32.44
N VAL A 265 4.57 17.17 33.73
CA VAL A 265 5.38 16.57 34.80
C VAL A 265 5.08 15.08 34.95
N MET A 266 3.79 14.70 34.97
CA MET A 266 3.37 13.29 35.04
C MET A 266 3.92 12.50 33.85
N LYS A 267 3.79 13.03 32.63
CA LYS A 267 4.34 12.39 31.43
C LYS A 267 5.87 12.26 31.47
N LYS A 268 6.57 13.25 32.00
CA LYS A 268 8.03 13.20 32.20
C LYS A 268 8.41 12.10 33.21
N LEU A 269 7.67 12.01 34.32
CA LEU A 269 7.87 10.97 35.34
C LEU A 269 7.59 9.56 34.80
N GLU A 270 6.53 9.38 34.02
CA GLU A 270 6.23 8.13 33.31
C GLU A 270 7.38 7.75 32.37
N LYS A 271 7.89 8.71 31.58
CA LYS A 271 9.03 8.51 30.67
C LYS A 271 10.27 8.04 31.41
N GLU A 272 10.68 8.76 32.45
CA GLU A 272 11.88 8.45 33.24
C GLU A 272 11.76 7.08 33.93
N THR A 273 10.59 6.77 34.49
CA THR A 273 10.35 5.51 35.21
C THR A 273 10.40 4.31 34.26
N MET A 274 9.71 4.39 33.11
CA MET A 274 9.73 3.34 32.09
C MET A 274 11.15 3.09 31.56
N ARG A 275 11.87 4.16 31.21
CA ARG A 275 13.22 4.06 30.65
C ARG A 275 14.21 3.47 31.64
N ARG A 276 14.13 3.88 32.92
CA ARG A 276 14.94 3.31 34.00
C ARG A 276 14.69 1.80 34.14
N GLN A 277 13.42 1.38 34.17
CA GLN A 277 13.06 -0.04 34.27
C GLN A 277 13.66 -0.86 33.12
N ILE A 278 13.52 -0.37 31.89
CA ILE A 278 14.05 -1.05 30.69
C ILE A 278 15.57 -1.15 30.71
N LEU A 279 16.27 -0.05 31.03
CA LEU A 279 17.73 0.01 30.95
C LEU A 279 18.42 -0.71 32.12
N GLU A 280 17.88 -0.60 33.34
CA GLU A 280 18.52 -1.17 34.54
C GLU A 280 18.11 -2.62 34.79
N ARG A 281 16.83 -2.97 34.56
CA ARG A 281 16.29 -4.29 34.89
C ARG A 281 16.11 -5.19 33.66
N GLY A 282 16.11 -4.63 32.44
CA GLY A 282 15.82 -5.39 31.22
C GLY A 282 14.35 -5.86 31.13
N GLU A 283 13.47 -5.25 31.93
CA GLU A 283 12.06 -5.60 32.06
C GLU A 283 11.20 -4.51 31.44
N ARG A 284 10.16 -4.91 30.72
CA ARG A 284 9.20 -4.00 30.08
C ARG A 284 7.96 -3.80 30.94
N VAL A 285 7.14 -2.80 30.60
CA VAL A 285 5.92 -2.44 31.33
C VAL A 285 4.87 -3.56 31.39
N ASP A 286 4.92 -4.52 30.46
CA ASP A 286 4.05 -5.69 30.46
C ASP A 286 4.74 -6.98 30.97
N GLY A 287 5.91 -6.84 31.59
CA GLY A 287 6.69 -7.93 32.17
C GLY A 287 7.51 -8.75 31.18
N ARG A 288 7.51 -8.40 29.88
CA ARG A 288 8.31 -9.08 28.86
C ARG A 288 9.79 -8.72 28.94
N GLY A 289 10.62 -9.62 28.43
CA GLY A 289 12.00 -9.32 28.04
C GLY A 289 12.07 -8.42 26.81
N LEU A 290 13.27 -7.87 26.55
CA LEU A 290 13.51 -6.91 25.46
C LEU A 290 13.30 -7.52 24.05
N ASP A 291 13.59 -8.81 23.89
CA ASP A 291 13.52 -9.57 22.63
C ASP A 291 12.19 -10.33 22.44
N GLN A 292 11.31 -10.32 23.44
CA GLN A 292 10.11 -11.14 23.44
C GLN A 292 8.95 -10.50 22.67
N VAL A 293 8.40 -11.24 21.71
CA VAL A 293 7.16 -10.89 20.99
C VAL A 293 5.92 -11.20 21.84
N ARG A 294 4.86 -10.40 21.75
CA ARG A 294 3.58 -10.67 22.45
C ARG A 294 2.95 -11.97 21.93
N PRO A 295 2.04 -12.60 22.71
CA PRO A 295 1.26 -13.74 22.22
C PRO A 295 0.53 -13.41 20.92
N ILE A 296 0.56 -14.34 19.96
CA ILE A 296 -0.07 -14.20 18.64
C ILE A 296 -1.15 -15.27 18.51
N SER A 297 -2.29 -14.88 17.95
CA SER A 297 -3.31 -15.80 17.43
C SER A 297 -3.78 -15.32 16.07
N SER A 298 -4.01 -16.25 15.16
CA SER A 298 -4.52 -15.95 13.83
C SER A 298 -5.52 -16.99 13.35
N ASP A 299 -6.60 -16.50 12.76
CA ASP A 299 -7.66 -17.30 12.12
C ASP A 299 -7.87 -16.82 10.69
N VAL A 300 -8.22 -17.73 9.77
CA VAL A 300 -8.54 -17.45 8.36
C VAL A 300 -9.93 -17.95 8.01
N GLY A 301 -10.54 -17.42 6.94
CA GLY A 301 -11.87 -17.86 6.48
C GLY A 301 -13.00 -17.56 7.47
N ILE A 302 -12.82 -16.55 8.34
CA ILE A 302 -13.76 -16.21 9.42
C ILE A 302 -15.05 -15.53 8.93
N LEU A 303 -15.04 -14.95 7.72
CA LEU A 303 -16.19 -14.27 7.14
C LEU A 303 -16.80 -15.14 6.02
N PRO A 304 -18.10 -15.51 6.08
CA PRO A 304 -18.68 -16.52 5.18
C PRO A 304 -18.73 -16.16 3.68
N ARG A 305 -18.68 -14.87 3.32
CA ARG A 305 -18.95 -14.38 1.96
C ARG A 305 -17.78 -13.69 1.29
N THR A 306 -16.75 -13.36 2.04
CA THR A 306 -15.57 -12.65 1.51
C THR A 306 -14.73 -13.61 0.67
N HIS A 307 -13.91 -13.08 -0.24
CA HIS A 307 -13.05 -13.93 -1.06
C HIS A 307 -11.91 -14.53 -0.22
N GLY A 308 -11.30 -13.74 0.65
CA GLY A 308 -10.46 -14.22 1.75
C GLY A 308 -10.57 -13.31 2.97
N SER A 309 -10.37 -13.87 4.16
CA SER A 309 -10.43 -13.12 5.41
C SER A 309 -9.44 -13.68 6.43
N ALA A 310 -8.90 -12.79 7.26
CA ALA A 310 -8.04 -13.16 8.38
C ALA A 310 -8.29 -12.25 9.58
N LEU A 311 -8.28 -12.84 10.78
CA LEU A 311 -8.22 -12.12 12.04
C LEU A 311 -6.85 -12.36 12.66
N PHE A 312 -5.99 -11.35 12.62
CA PHE A 312 -4.66 -11.43 13.22
C PHE A 312 -4.62 -10.64 14.52
N THR A 313 -4.25 -11.30 15.62
CA THR A 313 -4.15 -10.70 16.95
C THR A 313 -2.74 -10.90 17.50
N ARG A 314 -2.10 -9.82 17.96
CA ARG A 314 -0.81 -9.84 18.66
C ARG A 314 -0.89 -8.99 19.92
N GLY A 315 -0.95 -9.66 21.07
CA GLY A 315 -1.30 -9.04 22.35
C GLY A 315 -2.63 -8.29 22.24
N GLN A 316 -2.65 -7.02 22.62
CA GLN A 316 -3.83 -6.13 22.51
C GLN A 316 -3.83 -5.32 21.20
N THR A 317 -3.42 -5.94 20.09
CA THR A 317 -3.49 -5.36 18.75
C THR A 317 -4.12 -6.35 17.80
N GLN A 318 -5.25 -6.00 17.21
CA GLN A 318 -6.06 -6.90 16.40
C GLN A 318 -6.45 -6.22 15.09
N ALA A 319 -6.23 -6.93 13.98
CA ALA A 319 -6.59 -6.48 12.64
C ALA A 319 -7.47 -7.53 11.97
N LEU A 320 -8.67 -7.11 11.54
CA LEU A 320 -9.51 -7.86 10.63
C LEU A 320 -9.15 -7.46 9.19
N CYS A 321 -8.52 -8.37 8.46
CA CYS A 321 -8.12 -8.15 7.07
C CYS A 321 -9.01 -8.95 6.13
N VAL A 322 -9.51 -8.30 5.09
CA VAL A 322 -10.41 -8.89 4.10
C VAL A 322 -9.86 -8.63 2.70
N ALA A 323 -9.61 -9.70 1.96
CA ALA A 323 -9.22 -9.66 0.57
C ALA A 323 -10.44 -9.83 -0.35
N THR A 324 -10.53 -8.96 -1.35
CA THR A 324 -11.56 -8.98 -2.39
C THR A 324 -10.90 -8.95 -3.76
N LEU A 325 -11.13 -10.01 -4.52
CA LEU A 325 -10.76 -10.16 -5.93
C LEU A 325 -11.82 -9.53 -6.84
N GLY A 326 -11.38 -8.73 -7.81
CA GLY A 326 -12.19 -8.04 -8.81
C GLY A 326 -11.60 -8.15 -10.21
N THR A 327 -12.22 -7.44 -11.15
CA THR A 327 -11.86 -7.43 -12.57
C THR A 327 -11.13 -6.13 -12.94
N ILE A 328 -10.73 -5.98 -14.20
CA ILE A 328 -10.15 -4.73 -14.73
C ILE A 328 -11.03 -3.49 -14.49
N ARG A 329 -12.37 -3.65 -14.37
CA ARG A 329 -13.28 -2.53 -14.07
C ARG A 329 -13.15 -1.99 -12.66
N ASP A 330 -12.61 -2.80 -11.75
CA ASP A 330 -12.43 -2.45 -10.35
C ASP A 330 -11.07 -1.75 -10.10
N GLU A 331 -10.23 -1.62 -11.12
CA GLU A 331 -8.95 -0.92 -11.02
C GLU A 331 -9.14 0.55 -10.68
N GLN A 332 -8.29 1.06 -9.80
CA GLN A 332 -8.30 2.47 -9.45
C GLN A 332 -7.54 3.26 -10.51
N ARG A 333 -8.21 4.18 -11.19
CA ARG A 333 -7.55 5.14 -12.10
C ARG A 333 -6.82 6.20 -11.28
N ILE A 334 -5.55 6.41 -11.59
CA ILE A 334 -4.66 7.36 -10.95
C ILE A 334 -4.30 8.45 -11.96
N ASP A 335 -4.75 9.67 -11.68
CA ASP A 335 -4.33 10.86 -12.42
C ASP A 335 -3.20 11.54 -11.64
N SER A 336 -1.95 11.23 -12.02
CA SER A 336 -0.74 11.83 -11.44
C SER A 336 -0.10 12.85 -12.38
N ILE A 337 0.73 13.73 -11.80
CA ILE A 337 1.64 14.62 -12.55
C ILE A 337 2.93 13.92 -12.99
N ASP A 338 3.24 12.77 -12.40
CA ASP A 338 4.47 12.03 -12.67
C ASP A 338 4.47 11.40 -14.08
N VAL A 339 3.28 11.15 -14.61
CA VAL A 339 3.04 10.50 -15.90
C VAL A 339 2.07 11.34 -16.73
N ARG A 340 2.29 11.36 -18.06
CA ARG A 340 1.41 12.11 -18.97
C ARG A 340 0.00 11.54 -19.01
N GLU A 341 -0.08 10.22 -19.08
CA GLU A 341 -1.34 9.49 -19.20
C GLU A 341 -1.86 9.09 -17.83
N GLU A 342 -3.15 8.77 -17.74
CA GLU A 342 -3.71 8.19 -16.52
C GLU A 342 -3.25 6.74 -16.42
N THR A 343 -2.73 6.36 -15.26
CA THR A 343 -2.35 4.96 -14.96
C THR A 343 -3.46 4.27 -14.19
N SER A 344 -3.45 2.95 -14.16
CA SER A 344 -4.33 2.16 -13.29
C SER A 344 -3.55 1.48 -12.18
N LYS A 345 -4.24 1.21 -11.07
CA LYS A 345 -3.72 0.51 -9.91
C LYS A 345 -4.63 -0.67 -9.61
N SER A 346 -4.09 -1.87 -9.78
CA SER A 346 -4.81 -3.14 -9.61
C SER A 346 -4.70 -3.71 -8.20
N PHE A 347 -3.69 -3.33 -7.41
CA PHE A 347 -3.57 -3.71 -6.01
C PHE A 347 -3.81 -2.51 -5.09
N MET A 348 -4.74 -2.61 -4.15
CA MET A 348 -5.10 -1.54 -3.22
C MET A 348 -5.19 -2.07 -1.79
N LEU A 349 -4.57 -1.38 -0.84
CA LEU A 349 -4.77 -1.65 0.59
C LEU A 349 -5.37 -0.43 1.30
N HIS A 350 -6.56 -0.61 1.84
CA HIS A 350 -7.23 0.39 2.66
C HIS A 350 -7.13 0.02 4.13
N TYR A 351 -6.54 0.92 4.91
CA TYR A 351 -6.38 0.75 6.36
C TYR A 351 -7.34 1.70 7.09
N ASN A 352 -8.10 1.17 8.04
CA ASN A 352 -9.05 1.92 8.86
C ASN A 352 -8.70 1.80 10.34
N PHE A 353 -8.72 2.93 11.05
CA PHE A 353 -8.44 3.00 12.48
C PHE A 353 -9.63 3.61 13.24
N PRO A 354 -10.70 2.83 13.46
CA PRO A 354 -11.88 3.32 14.15
C PRO A 354 -11.55 3.68 15.61
N SER A 355 -12.24 4.67 16.15
CA SER A 355 -11.99 5.21 17.50
C SER A 355 -12.20 4.18 18.62
N PHE A 356 -13.11 3.22 18.43
CA PHE A 356 -13.31 2.13 19.38
C PHE A 356 -12.08 1.24 19.55
N SER A 357 -11.17 1.17 18.56
CA SER A 357 -9.95 0.34 18.65
C SER A 357 -8.98 0.77 19.75
N VAL A 358 -9.15 2.00 20.24
CA VAL A 358 -8.40 2.55 21.37
C VAL A 358 -9.30 2.91 22.56
N GLY A 359 -10.58 2.51 22.52
CA GLY A 359 -11.56 2.81 23.57
C GLY A 359 -12.02 4.28 23.61
N GLU A 360 -11.90 5.01 22.50
CA GLU A 360 -12.26 6.43 22.44
C GLU A 360 -13.54 6.67 21.63
N VAL A 361 -14.20 7.81 21.87
CA VAL A 361 -15.35 8.28 21.09
C VAL A 361 -14.93 9.48 20.24
N ARG A 362 -15.01 9.33 18.91
CA ARG A 362 -14.73 10.41 17.94
C ARG A 362 -15.71 10.32 16.76
N PRO A 363 -16.08 11.43 16.10
CA PRO A 363 -16.91 11.40 14.90
C PRO A 363 -16.24 10.60 13.76
N PHE A 364 -17.01 9.74 13.09
CA PHE A 364 -16.54 9.08 11.87
C PHE A 364 -16.36 10.10 10.74
N ARG A 365 -15.13 10.19 10.24
CA ARG A 365 -14.73 11.03 9.09
C ARG A 365 -14.05 10.13 8.05
N GLY A 366 -13.70 10.69 6.90
CA GLY A 366 -12.83 10.00 5.95
C GLY A 366 -11.44 9.72 6.56
N PRO A 367 -10.66 8.83 5.92
CA PRO A 367 -9.35 8.42 6.43
C PRO A 367 -8.42 9.63 6.59
N GLY A 368 -7.75 9.71 7.74
CA GLY A 368 -6.75 10.72 8.03
C GLY A 368 -5.39 10.36 7.44
N ARG A 369 -4.43 11.29 7.56
CA ARG A 369 -3.07 11.10 7.05
C ARG A 369 -2.41 9.82 7.59
N ARG A 370 -2.61 9.49 8.87
CA ARG A 370 -2.01 8.30 9.49
C ARG A 370 -2.55 7.00 8.93
N GLU A 371 -3.85 6.95 8.66
CA GLU A 371 -4.50 5.79 8.07
C GLU A 371 -3.98 5.54 6.65
N ILE A 372 -3.90 6.59 5.83
CA ILE A 372 -3.33 6.52 4.48
C ILE A 372 -1.86 6.09 4.52
N GLY A 373 -1.04 6.68 5.40
CA GLY A 373 0.38 6.32 5.53
C GLY A 373 0.61 4.89 6.01
N HIS A 374 -0.17 4.41 6.99
CA HIS A 374 -0.09 3.01 7.44
C HIS A 374 -0.58 2.04 6.36
N GLY A 375 -1.64 2.40 5.63
CA GLY A 375 -2.13 1.63 4.49
C GLY A 375 -1.05 1.49 3.40
N MET A 376 -0.41 2.60 3.03
CA MET A 376 0.66 2.60 2.03
C MET A 376 1.87 1.77 2.46
N LEU A 377 2.26 1.83 3.75
CA LEU A 377 3.35 0.98 4.27
C LEU A 377 3.02 -0.50 4.13
N ALA A 378 1.80 -0.90 4.51
CA ALA A 378 1.37 -2.30 4.42
C ALA A 378 1.15 -2.74 2.96
N GLU A 379 0.66 -1.86 2.11
CA GLU A 379 0.50 -2.11 0.68
C GLU A 379 1.86 -2.41 0.05
N ARG A 380 2.84 -1.53 0.25
CA ARG A 380 4.21 -1.69 -0.24
C ARG A 380 4.86 -2.98 0.25
N ALA A 381 4.61 -3.38 1.50
CA ALA A 381 5.14 -4.61 2.07
C ALA A 381 4.60 -5.89 1.42
N LEU A 382 3.38 -5.85 0.88
CA LEU A 382 2.71 -7.01 0.26
C LEU A 382 2.82 -6.99 -1.26
N GLN A 383 2.88 -5.79 -1.87
CA GLN A 383 2.86 -5.61 -3.31
C GLN A 383 4.00 -6.36 -4.01
N SER A 384 5.21 -6.32 -3.44
CA SER A 384 6.35 -7.02 -4.05
C SER A 384 6.17 -8.53 -4.09
N LEU A 385 5.30 -9.12 -3.27
CA LEU A 385 5.08 -10.56 -3.17
C LEU A 385 3.93 -11.07 -4.04
N LEU A 386 3.19 -10.17 -4.68
CA LEU A 386 2.12 -10.53 -5.59
C LEU A 386 2.69 -11.21 -6.85
N PRO A 387 1.94 -12.14 -7.45
CA PRO A 387 2.24 -12.66 -8.78
C PRO A 387 2.18 -11.55 -9.82
N ALA A 388 2.77 -11.80 -10.99
CA ALA A 388 2.60 -10.92 -12.13
C ALA A 388 1.12 -10.89 -12.56
N TYR A 389 0.67 -9.76 -13.13
CA TYR A 389 -0.75 -9.57 -13.46
C TYR A 389 -1.23 -10.53 -14.54
N ASP A 390 -0.37 -10.91 -15.49
CA ASP A 390 -0.67 -11.91 -16.51
C ASP A 390 -0.84 -13.33 -15.93
N GLU A 391 -0.12 -13.67 -14.87
CA GLU A 391 -0.26 -14.93 -14.14
C GLU A 391 -1.50 -14.96 -13.24
N PHE A 392 -1.89 -13.82 -12.68
CA PHE A 392 -3.06 -13.69 -11.81
C PHE A 392 -3.82 -12.39 -12.12
N PRO A 393 -4.68 -12.39 -13.16
CA PRO A 393 -5.28 -11.19 -13.76
C PRO A 393 -6.45 -10.63 -12.96
N TYR A 394 -6.21 -10.40 -11.67
CA TYR A 394 -7.19 -9.93 -10.71
C TYR A 394 -6.81 -8.57 -10.17
N THR A 395 -7.81 -7.69 -10.09
CA THR A 395 -7.73 -6.53 -9.22
C THR A 395 -7.89 -7.01 -7.78
N ILE A 396 -6.98 -6.64 -6.90
CA ILE A 396 -6.96 -7.09 -5.51
C ILE A 396 -7.16 -5.88 -4.60
N ARG A 397 -8.18 -5.95 -3.75
CA ARG A 397 -8.40 -4.98 -2.67
C ARG A 397 -8.30 -5.66 -1.32
N ILE A 398 -7.46 -5.12 -0.44
CA ILE A 398 -7.46 -5.45 0.98
C ILE A 398 -8.10 -4.32 1.76
N VAL A 399 -8.97 -4.65 2.71
CA VAL A 399 -9.40 -3.73 3.76
C VAL A 399 -8.94 -4.29 5.10
N SER A 400 -8.22 -3.48 5.87
CA SER A 400 -7.78 -3.79 7.22
C SER A 400 -8.51 -2.89 8.22
N ASP A 401 -9.45 -3.46 8.95
CA ASP A 401 -10.14 -2.80 10.06
C ASP A 401 -9.44 -3.15 11.37
N ILE A 402 -8.87 -2.13 12.03
CA ILE A 402 -8.23 -2.32 13.33
C ILE A 402 -9.30 -2.40 14.41
N LEU A 403 -9.36 -3.53 15.11
CA LEU A 403 -10.34 -3.78 16.16
C LEU A 403 -9.80 -3.44 17.56
N GLU A 404 -8.50 -3.60 17.76
CA GLU A 404 -7.78 -3.24 18.98
C GLU A 404 -6.40 -2.69 18.62
N SER A 405 -5.89 -1.71 19.37
CA SER A 405 -4.54 -1.20 19.15
C SER A 405 -3.79 -0.86 20.44
N ASN A 406 -2.69 -1.57 20.65
CA ASN A 406 -1.72 -1.30 21.71
C ASN A 406 -0.27 -1.55 21.24
N GLY A 407 -0.02 -1.54 19.93
CA GLY A 407 1.34 -1.65 19.37
C GLY A 407 1.32 -2.01 17.90
N SER A 408 1.78 -1.09 17.05
CA SER A 408 1.93 -1.23 15.59
C SER A 408 0.85 -2.06 14.88
N SER A 409 -0.35 -1.50 14.81
CA SER A 409 -1.45 -2.05 14.02
C SER A 409 -1.14 -2.10 12.52
N SER A 410 -0.23 -1.27 11.99
CA SER A 410 0.22 -1.39 10.59
C SER A 410 0.96 -2.70 10.30
N MET A 411 1.74 -3.21 11.26
CA MET A 411 2.41 -4.51 11.10
C MET A 411 1.44 -5.68 11.31
N ALA A 412 0.43 -5.52 12.16
CA ALA A 412 -0.69 -6.47 12.24
C ALA A 412 -1.47 -6.52 10.91
N THR A 413 -1.64 -5.39 10.22
CA THR A 413 -2.22 -5.33 8.87
C THR A 413 -1.39 -6.06 7.83
N VAL A 414 -0.05 -5.99 7.88
CA VAL A 414 0.80 -6.79 6.97
C VAL A 414 0.56 -8.28 7.19
N CYS A 415 0.63 -8.74 8.44
CA CYS A 415 0.43 -10.15 8.78
C CYS A 415 -0.96 -10.66 8.39
N GLY A 416 -2.01 -9.93 8.80
CA GLY A 416 -3.40 -10.28 8.47
C GLY A 416 -3.69 -10.14 6.97
N GLY A 417 -3.11 -9.14 6.31
CA GLY A 417 -3.20 -8.94 4.86
C GLY A 417 -2.62 -10.12 4.10
N SER A 418 -1.41 -10.56 4.46
CA SER A 418 -0.77 -11.75 3.90
C SER A 418 -1.66 -12.99 4.06
N LEU A 419 -2.18 -13.26 5.26
CA LEU A 419 -3.08 -14.40 5.50
C LEU A 419 -4.38 -14.29 4.70
N SER A 420 -4.96 -13.08 4.58
CA SER A 420 -6.21 -12.87 3.83
C SER A 420 -6.04 -13.09 2.33
N LEU A 421 -4.88 -12.75 1.77
CA LEU A 421 -4.53 -13.02 0.37
C LEU A 421 -4.35 -14.52 0.13
N MET A 422 -3.62 -15.21 1.01
CA MET A 422 -3.44 -16.66 0.96
C MET A 422 -4.78 -17.40 1.09
N ASP A 423 -5.65 -16.95 2.01
CA ASP A 423 -7.01 -17.48 2.18
C ASP A 423 -7.90 -17.24 0.95
N ALA A 424 -7.68 -16.14 0.23
CA ALA A 424 -8.37 -15.86 -1.04
C ALA A 424 -7.88 -16.70 -2.23
N GLY A 425 -6.80 -17.46 -2.06
CA GLY A 425 -6.17 -18.25 -3.13
C GLY A 425 -5.26 -17.43 -4.05
N VAL A 426 -4.76 -16.28 -3.58
CA VAL A 426 -3.75 -15.50 -4.32
C VAL A 426 -2.39 -16.22 -4.21
N PRO A 427 -1.73 -16.54 -5.34
CA PRO A 427 -0.46 -17.26 -5.33
C PRO A 427 0.71 -16.32 -4.97
N LEU A 428 0.82 -15.98 -3.68
CA LEU A 428 1.93 -15.17 -3.17
C LEU A 428 3.26 -15.93 -3.26
N ARG A 429 4.35 -15.20 -3.51
CA ARG A 429 5.72 -15.77 -3.46
C ARG A 429 6.07 -16.36 -2.09
N GLY A 430 5.49 -15.82 -1.02
CA GLY A 430 5.60 -16.36 0.34
C GLY A 430 4.80 -15.53 1.36
N PRO A 431 4.62 -16.04 2.60
CA PRO A 431 3.97 -15.29 3.67
C PRO A 431 4.84 -14.11 4.11
N CYS A 432 4.19 -12.97 4.39
CA CYS A 432 4.84 -11.73 4.82
C CYS A 432 4.43 -11.36 6.25
N ALA A 433 5.41 -11.14 7.11
CA ALA A 433 5.16 -10.68 8.48
C ALA A 433 5.81 -9.33 8.73
N GLY A 434 5.18 -8.55 9.62
CA GLY A 434 5.70 -7.29 10.10
C GLY A 434 6.02 -7.32 11.60
N VAL A 435 7.16 -6.74 11.99
CA VAL A 435 7.52 -6.49 13.39
C VAL A 435 7.75 -5.01 13.62
N ALA A 436 7.36 -4.52 14.80
CA ALA A 436 7.66 -3.17 15.23
C ALA A 436 8.70 -3.21 16.34
N MET A 437 9.71 -2.39 16.19
CA MET A 437 10.88 -2.35 17.02
C MET A 437 10.99 -0.95 17.61
N GLY A 438 11.62 -0.84 18.77
CA GLY A 438 11.93 0.45 19.35
C GLY A 438 13.25 0.44 20.08
N LEU A 439 13.65 1.62 20.54
CA LEU A 439 14.92 1.80 21.23
C LEU A 439 14.79 2.86 22.32
N VAL A 440 15.48 2.60 23.43
CA VAL A 440 15.66 3.52 24.55
C VAL A 440 17.16 3.73 24.75
N LYS A 441 17.61 4.98 24.83
CA LYS A 441 19.01 5.37 25.04
C LYS A 441 19.15 6.45 26.11
N GLU A 442 19.91 6.17 27.16
CA GLU A 442 20.34 7.16 28.17
C GLU A 442 21.87 7.15 28.27
N GLY A 443 22.51 8.25 27.88
CA GLY A 443 23.97 8.30 27.75
C GLY A 443 24.46 7.23 26.77
N ASP A 444 25.34 6.34 27.25
CA ASP A 444 25.90 5.22 26.48
C ASP A 444 25.05 3.94 26.58
N SER A 445 24.07 3.88 27.48
CA SER A 445 23.21 2.71 27.68
C SER A 445 22.11 2.67 26.63
N VAL A 446 22.02 1.56 25.90
CA VAL A 446 21.04 1.33 24.82
C VAL A 446 20.28 0.03 25.06
N ALA A 447 18.95 0.08 24.92
CA ALA A 447 18.09 -1.09 24.91
C ALA A 447 17.23 -1.11 23.64
N ILE A 448 17.27 -2.23 22.91
CA ILE A 448 16.48 -2.47 21.70
C ILE A 448 15.28 -3.36 22.08
N LEU A 449 14.09 -2.92 21.73
CA LEU A 449 12.81 -3.52 22.09
C LEU A 449 12.17 -4.18 20.87
N THR A 450 11.72 -5.42 21.03
CA THR A 450 11.01 -6.18 20.00
C THR A 450 9.51 -6.18 20.27
N ASP A 451 8.71 -5.94 19.22
CA ASP A 451 7.25 -5.86 19.29
C ASP A 451 6.78 -4.83 20.34
N ILE A 452 7.07 -3.56 20.06
CA ILE A 452 6.80 -2.44 20.98
C ILE A 452 5.32 -2.18 21.22
N LEU A 453 5.03 -1.74 22.44
CA LEU A 453 3.73 -1.23 22.86
C LEU A 453 3.55 0.24 22.46
N GLY A 454 2.31 0.72 22.46
CA GLY A 454 2.02 2.13 22.19
C GLY A 454 2.71 3.11 23.15
N ILE A 455 2.88 2.73 24.43
CA ILE A 455 3.60 3.54 25.42
C ILE A 455 5.12 3.57 25.17
N GLU A 456 5.69 2.45 24.71
CA GLU A 456 7.12 2.33 24.41
C GLU A 456 7.49 3.12 23.15
N ASP A 457 6.60 3.18 22.14
CA ASP A 457 6.73 4.10 21.01
C ASP A 457 6.68 5.57 21.49
N ALA A 458 5.65 5.91 22.27
CA ALA A 458 5.42 7.29 22.70
C ALA A 458 6.55 7.86 23.57
N LEU A 459 7.26 7.01 24.32
CA LEU A 459 8.27 7.41 25.31
C LEU A 459 9.70 6.95 24.94
N GLY A 460 9.85 6.15 23.89
CA GLY A 460 11.13 5.72 23.32
C GLY A 460 11.77 6.76 22.39
N ASP A 461 12.99 6.45 21.95
CA ASP A 461 13.85 7.35 21.18
C ASP A 461 13.91 7.00 19.68
N MET A 462 13.52 5.79 19.32
CA MET A 462 13.33 5.38 17.93
C MET A 462 12.19 4.37 17.87
N ASP A 463 11.41 4.44 16.80
CA ASP A 463 10.48 3.40 16.40
C ASP A 463 10.76 3.03 14.94
N PHE A 464 10.86 1.72 14.65
CA PHE A 464 10.96 1.26 13.28
C PHE A 464 10.18 -0.01 13.04
N LYS A 465 9.77 -0.21 11.80
CA LYS A 465 8.82 -1.21 11.35
C LYS A 465 9.48 -1.92 10.18
N VAL A 466 9.66 -3.23 10.31
CA VAL A 466 10.25 -4.06 9.26
C VAL A 466 9.22 -5.11 8.87
N ALA A 467 8.94 -5.19 7.57
CA ALA A 467 8.12 -6.24 6.99
C ALA A 467 8.94 -7.04 5.99
N GLY A 468 8.60 -8.32 5.83
CA GLY A 468 9.29 -9.19 4.90
C GLY A 468 8.93 -10.67 5.05
N THR A 469 9.56 -11.47 4.20
CA THR A 469 9.49 -12.93 4.18
C THR A 469 10.68 -13.54 4.92
N SER A 470 10.85 -14.86 4.81
CA SER A 470 12.07 -15.57 5.23
C SER A 470 13.30 -15.15 4.43
N GLU A 471 13.10 -14.78 3.15
CA GLU A 471 14.17 -14.48 2.21
C GLU A 471 14.70 -13.05 2.41
N GLY A 472 13.84 -12.10 2.74
CA GLY A 472 14.29 -10.72 2.98
C GLY A 472 13.20 -9.73 3.36
N ILE A 473 13.60 -8.46 3.42
CA ILE A 473 12.78 -7.30 3.74
C ILE A 473 12.00 -6.87 2.50
N THR A 474 10.72 -6.64 2.68
CA THR A 474 9.83 -6.08 1.63
C THR A 474 9.43 -4.64 1.90
N ALA A 475 9.43 -4.20 3.16
CA ALA A 475 9.23 -2.79 3.50
C ALA A 475 9.91 -2.40 4.81
N ILE A 476 10.27 -1.13 4.88
CA ILE A 476 10.91 -0.52 6.05
C ILE A 476 10.30 0.86 6.30
N GLN A 477 10.07 1.17 7.57
CA GLN A 477 9.77 2.53 8.01
C GLN A 477 10.47 2.77 9.35
N MET A 478 11.25 3.83 9.46
CA MET A 478 12.02 4.19 10.67
C MET A 478 11.84 5.66 10.98
N ASP A 479 11.62 5.97 12.26
CA ASP A 479 11.58 7.31 12.81
C ASP A 479 12.52 7.37 14.02
N ILE A 480 13.55 8.20 13.95
CA ILE A 480 14.52 8.43 15.02
C ILE A 480 14.26 9.81 15.62
N LYS A 481 14.07 9.86 16.94
CA LYS A 481 13.69 11.06 17.70
C LYS A 481 14.88 11.70 18.42
N ILE A 482 16.08 11.11 18.32
CA ILE A 482 17.31 11.55 18.98
C ILE A 482 18.47 11.61 18.01
N ASP A 483 19.45 12.45 18.31
CA ASP A 483 20.69 12.50 17.53
C ASP A 483 21.66 11.38 17.91
N GLY A 484 22.53 11.01 16.97
CA GLY A 484 23.69 10.17 17.24
C GLY A 484 23.37 8.69 17.46
N LEU A 485 22.44 8.11 16.69
CA LEU A 485 22.31 6.66 16.57
C LEU A 485 23.33 6.14 15.55
N SER A 486 24.23 5.26 15.98
CA SER A 486 25.24 4.68 15.10
C SER A 486 24.63 3.63 14.16
N LEU A 487 25.26 3.45 13.00
CA LEU A 487 24.93 2.39 12.04
C LEU A 487 25.09 0.99 12.64
N ASP A 488 26.03 0.80 13.57
CA ASP A 488 26.18 -0.49 14.26
C ASP A 488 24.98 -0.82 15.13
N THR A 489 24.41 0.17 15.84
CA THR A 489 23.17 -0.02 16.60
C THR A 489 21.99 -0.31 15.69
N MET A 490 21.92 0.33 14.51
CA MET A 490 20.91 0.01 13.50
C MET A 490 21.06 -1.43 12.99
N ARG A 491 22.29 -1.90 12.77
CA ARG A 491 22.57 -3.29 12.35
C ARG A 491 22.10 -4.30 13.40
N ASP A 492 22.41 -4.09 14.69
CA ASP A 492 21.90 -4.95 15.78
C ASP A 492 20.35 -4.91 15.84
N ALA A 493 19.77 -3.72 15.68
CA ALA A 493 18.32 -3.58 15.69
C ALA A 493 17.64 -4.35 14.55
N LEU A 494 18.18 -4.29 13.33
CA LEU A 494 17.68 -5.04 12.19
C LEU A 494 17.85 -6.56 12.36
N ALA A 495 18.98 -7.00 12.93
CA ALA A 495 19.20 -8.41 13.24
C ALA A 495 18.16 -8.95 14.23
N ARG A 496 17.85 -8.20 15.29
CA ARG A 496 16.78 -8.55 16.24
C ARG A 496 15.40 -8.50 15.60
N ALA A 497 15.16 -7.52 14.73
CA ALA A 497 13.93 -7.43 13.96
C ALA A 497 13.71 -8.68 13.09
N ARG A 498 14.77 -9.21 12.46
CA ARG A 498 14.72 -10.47 11.71
C ARG A 498 14.25 -11.62 12.61
N VAL A 499 14.83 -11.78 13.79
CA VAL A 499 14.44 -12.83 14.75
C VAL A 499 12.96 -12.71 15.13
N GLY A 500 12.52 -11.50 15.50
CA GLY A 500 11.11 -11.24 15.81
C GLY A 500 10.18 -11.52 14.64
N ARG A 501 10.56 -11.12 13.43
CA ARG A 501 9.82 -11.36 12.18
C ARG A 501 9.68 -12.86 11.88
N MET A 502 10.77 -13.62 12.00
CA MET A 502 10.76 -15.08 11.79
C MET A 502 9.82 -15.77 12.77
N HIS A 503 9.87 -15.40 14.06
CA HIS A 503 8.95 -15.94 15.05
C HIS A 503 7.47 -15.69 14.70
N ILE A 504 7.14 -14.48 14.21
CA ILE A 504 5.78 -14.15 13.77
C ILE A 504 5.38 -14.99 12.54
N LEU A 505 6.28 -15.16 11.56
CA LEU A 505 6.06 -16.01 10.39
C LEU A 505 5.77 -17.46 10.79
N ASP A 506 6.54 -18.02 11.71
CA ASP A 506 6.38 -19.39 12.20
C ASP A 506 4.98 -19.62 12.80
N VAL A 507 4.46 -18.62 13.54
CA VAL A 507 3.08 -18.69 14.07
C VAL A 507 2.05 -18.55 12.96
N MET A 508 2.24 -17.65 12.01
CA MET A 508 1.32 -17.49 10.86
C MET A 508 1.23 -18.75 10.00
N GLN A 509 2.36 -19.43 9.77
CA GLN A 509 2.41 -20.68 9.00
C GLN A 509 1.63 -21.82 9.67
N GLN A 510 1.50 -21.80 11.00
CA GLN A 510 0.64 -22.76 11.72
C GLN A 510 -0.85 -22.53 11.44
N THR A 511 -1.26 -21.30 11.12
CA THR A 511 -2.63 -20.98 10.70
C THR A 511 -2.87 -21.35 9.24
N LEU A 512 -1.98 -20.91 8.33
CA LEU A 512 -2.08 -21.19 6.90
C LEU A 512 -0.67 -21.18 6.28
N GLY A 513 -0.12 -22.36 6.01
CA GLY A 513 1.25 -22.51 5.50
C GLY A 513 1.43 -22.12 4.03
N GLU A 514 0.41 -22.36 3.20
CA GLU A 514 0.42 -22.08 1.76
C GLU A 514 -0.90 -21.43 1.32
N PRO A 515 -0.92 -20.65 0.23
CA PRO A 515 -2.17 -20.17 -0.35
C PRO A 515 -3.15 -21.31 -0.64
N ARG A 516 -4.46 -21.04 -0.53
CA ARG A 516 -5.48 -22.03 -0.93
C ARG A 516 -5.31 -22.38 -2.41
N SER A 517 -5.41 -23.67 -2.72
CA SER A 517 -5.34 -24.18 -4.10
C SER A 517 -6.53 -23.72 -4.96
N GLU A 518 -7.66 -23.41 -4.33
CA GLU A 518 -8.87 -22.95 -5.01
C GLU A 518 -9.30 -21.59 -4.46
N MET A 519 -9.57 -20.63 -5.35
CA MET A 519 -10.20 -19.36 -4.99
C MET A 519 -11.64 -19.58 -4.52
N SER A 520 -12.14 -18.66 -3.70
CA SER A 520 -13.53 -18.64 -3.23
C SER A 520 -14.55 -18.79 -4.36
N GLN A 521 -15.63 -19.53 -4.10
CA GLN A 521 -16.76 -19.66 -5.03
C GLN A 521 -17.47 -18.34 -5.33
N TYR A 522 -17.28 -17.32 -4.49
CA TYR A 522 -17.85 -15.99 -4.67
C TYR A 522 -16.93 -15.05 -5.47
N ALA A 523 -15.66 -15.42 -5.63
CA ALA A 523 -14.73 -14.66 -6.44
C ALA A 523 -15.07 -14.79 -7.93
N PRO A 524 -14.89 -13.73 -8.73
CA PRO A 524 -15.04 -13.84 -10.17
C PRO A 524 -14.02 -14.85 -10.72
N ARG A 525 -14.45 -15.69 -11.65
CA ARG A 525 -13.57 -16.51 -12.48
C ARG A 525 -13.17 -15.70 -13.69
N ILE A 526 -11.87 -15.59 -13.93
CA ILE A 526 -11.30 -14.90 -15.08
C ILE A 526 -10.63 -15.96 -15.95
N MET A 527 -11.03 -16.01 -17.21
CA MET A 527 -10.49 -16.89 -18.23
C MET A 527 -9.89 -16.03 -19.33
N THR A 528 -8.67 -16.36 -19.74
CA THR A 528 -7.97 -15.66 -20.81
C THR A 528 -7.87 -16.59 -22.01
N ILE A 529 -8.27 -16.09 -23.18
CA ILE A 529 -8.07 -16.78 -24.47
C ILE A 529 -7.32 -15.86 -25.42
N GLN A 530 -6.38 -16.43 -26.17
CA GLN A 530 -5.68 -15.72 -27.23
C GLN A 530 -6.40 -15.97 -28.55
N ILE A 531 -6.83 -14.91 -29.22
CA ILE A 531 -7.37 -14.96 -30.58
C ILE A 531 -6.41 -14.27 -31.56
N ASN A 532 -6.59 -14.53 -32.86
CA ASN A 532 -5.88 -13.79 -33.90
C ASN A 532 -6.35 -12.32 -33.88
N PRO A 533 -5.45 -11.32 -33.75
CA PRO A 533 -5.80 -9.90 -33.76
C PRO A 533 -6.67 -9.46 -34.94
N GLU A 534 -6.51 -10.09 -36.11
CA GLU A 534 -7.31 -9.78 -37.30
C GLU A 534 -8.80 -10.11 -37.13
N LYS A 535 -9.14 -11.02 -36.20
CA LYS A 535 -10.51 -11.49 -35.92
C LYS A 535 -11.20 -10.74 -34.77
N ILE A 536 -10.53 -9.79 -34.13
CA ILE A 536 -11.11 -8.95 -33.07
C ILE A 536 -12.41 -8.29 -33.57
N GLY A 537 -12.42 -7.83 -34.83
CA GLY A 537 -13.59 -7.19 -35.44
C GLY A 537 -14.83 -8.10 -35.52
N GLU A 538 -14.64 -9.42 -35.67
CA GLU A 538 -15.71 -10.41 -35.74
C GLU A 538 -16.34 -10.66 -34.37
N VAL A 539 -15.50 -10.77 -33.32
CA VAL A 539 -15.93 -10.96 -31.94
C VAL A 539 -16.65 -9.73 -31.39
N ILE A 540 -16.15 -8.52 -31.68
CA ILE A 540 -16.83 -7.26 -31.32
C ILE A 540 -18.13 -7.13 -32.12
N GLY A 541 -18.06 -7.39 -33.42
CA GLY A 541 -19.15 -7.22 -34.37
C GLY A 541 -19.52 -5.75 -34.64
N PRO A 542 -20.43 -5.48 -35.58
CA PRO A 542 -20.81 -4.12 -35.95
C PRO A 542 -21.34 -3.32 -34.75
N LYS A 543 -20.70 -2.19 -34.43
CA LYS A 543 -21.02 -1.33 -33.27
C LYS A 543 -21.01 -2.06 -31.92
N GLY A 544 -20.26 -3.17 -31.79
CA GLY A 544 -20.20 -3.95 -30.55
C GLY A 544 -21.43 -4.84 -30.31
N LYS A 545 -22.23 -5.13 -31.35
CA LYS A 545 -23.46 -5.93 -31.19
C LYS A 545 -23.18 -7.37 -30.75
N THR A 546 -22.17 -8.02 -31.32
CA THR A 546 -21.86 -9.43 -31.05
C THR A 546 -21.37 -9.60 -29.62
N ILE A 547 -20.35 -8.82 -29.21
CA ILE A 547 -19.84 -8.86 -27.84
C ILE A 547 -20.92 -8.55 -26.80
N ARG A 548 -21.80 -7.56 -27.04
CA ARG A 548 -22.93 -7.28 -26.14
C ARG A 548 -23.91 -8.43 -26.05
N SER A 549 -24.22 -9.09 -27.17
CA SER A 549 -25.10 -10.27 -27.18
C SER A 549 -24.51 -11.42 -26.36
N ILE A 550 -23.21 -11.68 -26.44
CA ILE A 550 -22.55 -12.71 -25.63
C ILE A 550 -22.63 -12.33 -24.15
N GLN A 551 -22.32 -11.07 -23.81
CA GLN A 551 -22.41 -10.58 -22.43
C GLN A 551 -23.84 -10.66 -21.86
N GLU A 552 -24.85 -10.34 -22.66
CA GLU A 552 -26.26 -10.42 -22.26
C GLU A 552 -26.75 -11.87 -22.09
N GLN A 553 -26.33 -12.79 -22.96
CA GLN A 553 -26.73 -14.20 -22.90
C GLN A 553 -26.07 -14.95 -21.74
N THR A 554 -24.79 -14.67 -21.50
CA THR A 554 -23.99 -15.41 -20.51
C THR A 554 -23.93 -14.71 -19.16
N GLY A 555 -24.14 -13.40 -19.11
CA GLY A 555 -23.89 -12.57 -17.93
C GLY A 555 -22.40 -12.36 -17.63
N ALA A 556 -21.50 -12.90 -18.46
CA ALA A 556 -20.06 -12.67 -18.34
C ALA A 556 -19.67 -11.27 -18.84
N GLN A 557 -18.59 -10.72 -18.30
CA GLN A 557 -17.94 -9.55 -18.86
C GLN A 557 -16.79 -9.99 -19.76
N ILE A 558 -16.59 -9.26 -20.85
CA ILE A 558 -15.59 -9.59 -21.87
C ILE A 558 -14.79 -8.33 -22.13
N ASN A 559 -13.48 -8.42 -21.97
CA ASN A 559 -12.51 -7.40 -22.36
C ASN A 559 -11.67 -7.94 -23.51
N ILE A 560 -11.42 -7.13 -24.53
CA ILE A 560 -10.60 -7.53 -25.68
C ILE A 560 -9.51 -6.48 -25.85
N GLU A 561 -8.26 -6.93 -25.85
CA GLU A 561 -7.10 -6.10 -26.12
C GLU A 561 -6.74 -6.13 -27.61
N ASP A 562 -6.05 -5.08 -28.07
CA ASP A 562 -5.56 -4.98 -29.45
C ASP A 562 -4.52 -6.08 -29.79
N SER A 563 -3.92 -6.68 -28.76
CA SER A 563 -3.03 -7.85 -28.83
C SER A 563 -3.74 -9.16 -29.21
N GLY A 564 -5.08 -9.18 -29.22
CA GLY A 564 -5.88 -10.39 -29.39
C GLY A 564 -6.07 -11.19 -28.10
N VAL A 565 -5.64 -10.67 -26.95
CA VAL A 565 -5.96 -11.26 -25.64
C VAL A 565 -7.41 -10.92 -25.30
N VAL A 566 -8.23 -11.94 -25.05
CA VAL A 566 -9.62 -11.80 -24.63
C VAL A 566 -9.78 -12.35 -23.22
N THR A 567 -10.24 -11.47 -22.32
CA THR A 567 -10.45 -11.79 -20.92
C THR A 567 -11.94 -11.89 -20.62
N VAL A 568 -12.40 -13.08 -20.28
CA VAL A 568 -13.80 -13.39 -19.92
C VAL A 568 -13.89 -13.50 -18.40
N SER A 569 -14.72 -12.69 -17.77
CA SER A 569 -14.90 -12.69 -16.31
C SER A 569 -16.36 -12.89 -15.89
N SER A 570 -16.60 -13.80 -14.94
CA SER A 570 -17.94 -14.03 -14.37
C SER A 570 -17.87 -14.60 -12.96
N VAL A 571 -18.83 -14.29 -12.10
CA VAL A 571 -19.01 -14.95 -10.80
C VAL A 571 -19.44 -16.42 -10.92
N SER A 572 -20.00 -16.83 -12.06
CA SER A 572 -20.30 -18.24 -12.35
C SER A 572 -19.28 -18.81 -13.31
N GLY A 573 -18.61 -19.89 -12.92
CA GLY A 573 -17.67 -20.60 -13.79
C GLY A 573 -18.34 -21.13 -15.08
N GLU A 574 -19.59 -21.59 -14.99
CA GLU A 574 -20.37 -22.04 -16.15
C GLU A 574 -20.66 -20.89 -17.12
N ALA A 575 -20.96 -19.70 -16.59
CA ALA A 575 -21.18 -18.51 -17.42
C ALA A 575 -19.91 -18.06 -18.14
N ALA A 576 -18.75 -18.10 -17.46
CA ALA A 576 -17.46 -17.79 -18.07
C ALA A 576 -17.12 -18.80 -19.18
N GLU A 577 -17.33 -20.09 -18.94
CA GLU A 577 -17.05 -21.15 -19.91
C GLU A 577 -17.97 -21.06 -21.14
N ASN A 578 -19.25 -20.77 -20.95
CA ASN A 578 -20.18 -20.55 -22.06
C ASN A 578 -19.79 -19.35 -22.91
N ALA A 579 -19.36 -18.24 -22.29
CA ALA A 579 -18.86 -17.08 -23.02
C ALA A 579 -17.56 -17.39 -23.78
N ARG A 580 -16.63 -18.13 -23.15
CA ARG A 580 -15.41 -18.62 -23.79
C ARG A 580 -15.73 -19.44 -25.04
N ALA A 581 -16.62 -20.43 -24.92
CA ALA A 581 -17.03 -21.29 -26.03
C ALA A 581 -17.69 -20.50 -27.17
N MET A 582 -18.52 -19.50 -26.86
CA MET A 582 -19.11 -18.62 -27.89
C MET A 582 -18.06 -17.81 -28.64
N ILE A 583 -17.04 -17.30 -27.95
CA ILE A 583 -15.96 -16.53 -28.58
C ILE A 583 -15.09 -17.45 -29.44
N GLU A 584 -14.72 -18.61 -28.92
CA GLU A 584 -13.94 -19.62 -29.64
C GLU A 584 -14.66 -20.06 -30.92
N ALA A 585 -15.97 -20.30 -30.84
CA ALA A 585 -16.78 -20.62 -32.01
C ALA A 585 -16.78 -19.50 -33.05
N ILE A 586 -16.69 -18.22 -32.68
CA ILE A 586 -16.62 -17.12 -33.66
C ILE A 586 -15.27 -17.11 -34.37
N VAL A 587 -14.19 -17.34 -33.65
CA VAL A 587 -12.83 -17.25 -34.21
C VAL A 587 -12.34 -18.57 -34.81
N GLU A 588 -13.09 -19.66 -34.62
CA GLU A 588 -12.79 -20.99 -35.11
C GLU A 588 -12.59 -20.99 -36.63
N GLU A 589 -11.51 -21.62 -37.10
CA GLU A 589 -11.25 -21.75 -38.53
C GLU A 589 -11.87 -23.02 -39.09
N PRO A 590 -12.51 -22.93 -40.27
CA PRO A 590 -13.01 -24.10 -40.96
C PRO A 590 -11.85 -24.99 -41.44
N GLU A 591 -11.69 -26.16 -40.83
CA GLU A 591 -10.63 -27.12 -41.10
C GLU A 591 -11.08 -28.14 -42.16
N VAL A 592 -10.30 -28.25 -43.25
CA VAL A 592 -10.61 -29.17 -44.34
C VAL A 592 -10.52 -30.61 -43.84
N GLY A 593 -11.60 -31.36 -44.00
CA GLY A 593 -11.72 -32.75 -43.56
C GLY A 593 -12.45 -32.93 -42.22
N ARG A 594 -12.73 -31.86 -41.48
CA ARG A 594 -13.54 -31.93 -40.25
C ARG A 594 -15.04 -32.01 -40.58
N ILE A 595 -15.78 -32.74 -39.74
CA ILE A 595 -17.24 -32.83 -39.79
C ILE A 595 -17.81 -31.80 -38.82
N TYR A 596 -18.74 -30.98 -39.32
CA TYR A 596 -19.43 -29.94 -38.57
C TYR A 596 -20.93 -30.27 -38.49
N GLU A 597 -21.56 -29.91 -37.39
CA GLU A 597 -23.02 -29.90 -37.25
C GLU A 597 -23.50 -28.47 -37.53
N GLY A 598 -24.13 -28.27 -38.69
CA GLY A 598 -24.45 -26.94 -39.19
C GLY A 598 -25.94 -26.75 -39.50
N VAL A 599 -26.41 -25.51 -39.44
CA VAL A 599 -27.80 -25.15 -39.71
C VAL A 599 -27.96 -24.70 -41.15
N VAL A 600 -28.93 -25.25 -41.87
CA VAL A 600 -29.26 -24.83 -43.24
C VAL A 600 -29.87 -23.43 -43.20
N LYS A 601 -29.17 -22.44 -43.74
CA LYS A 601 -29.67 -21.04 -43.80
C LYS A 601 -30.58 -20.82 -44.98
N ASN A 602 -30.24 -21.41 -46.12
CA ASN A 602 -30.98 -21.24 -47.36
C ASN A 602 -30.80 -22.44 -48.28
N THR A 603 -31.82 -22.75 -49.07
CA THR A 603 -31.80 -23.79 -50.10
C THR A 603 -31.91 -23.14 -51.47
N THR A 604 -31.21 -23.72 -52.45
CA THR A 604 -31.25 -23.29 -53.86
C THR A 604 -31.38 -24.51 -54.76
N THR A 605 -31.65 -24.30 -56.04
CA THR A 605 -31.79 -25.40 -57.01
C THR A 605 -30.52 -26.24 -57.21
N PHE A 606 -29.35 -25.72 -56.80
CA PHE A 606 -28.05 -26.38 -56.99
C PHE A 606 -27.39 -26.82 -55.67
N GLY A 607 -28.02 -26.58 -54.52
CA GLY A 607 -27.50 -27.00 -53.23
C GLY A 607 -28.05 -26.20 -52.05
N ALA A 608 -27.55 -26.51 -50.85
CA ALA A 608 -27.93 -25.86 -49.60
C ALA A 608 -26.74 -25.09 -49.01
N PHE A 609 -26.99 -23.88 -48.53
CA PHE A 609 -26.03 -23.11 -47.74
C PHE A 609 -26.18 -23.49 -46.28
N VAL A 610 -25.13 -24.06 -45.71
CA VAL A 610 -25.08 -24.54 -44.33
C VAL A 610 -24.11 -23.67 -43.56
N GLU A 611 -24.57 -23.05 -42.49
CA GLU A 611 -23.71 -22.34 -41.53
C GLU A 611 -23.05 -23.38 -40.63
N ILE A 612 -21.73 -23.55 -40.77
CA ILE A 612 -20.94 -24.54 -40.02
C ILE A 612 -20.27 -23.94 -38.78
N ILE A 613 -20.06 -22.62 -38.82
CA ILE A 613 -19.45 -21.78 -37.77
C ILE A 613 -20.22 -20.45 -37.83
N PRO A 614 -20.52 -19.77 -36.72
CA PRO A 614 -21.28 -18.51 -36.72
C PRO A 614 -20.76 -17.50 -37.76
N GLY A 615 -21.60 -17.09 -38.70
CA GLY A 615 -21.24 -16.15 -39.78
C GLY A 615 -20.48 -16.75 -40.96
N THR A 616 -20.14 -18.05 -40.91
CA THR A 616 -19.38 -18.76 -41.95
C THR A 616 -20.25 -19.82 -42.62
N GLU A 617 -20.67 -19.53 -43.86
CA GLU A 617 -21.52 -20.39 -44.67
C GLU A 617 -20.71 -21.16 -45.71
N GLY A 618 -20.99 -22.46 -45.85
CA GLY A 618 -20.49 -23.27 -46.94
C GLY A 618 -21.60 -23.83 -47.82
N LEU A 619 -21.28 -24.08 -49.09
CA LEU A 619 -22.22 -24.66 -50.03
C LEU A 619 -22.09 -26.18 -50.01
N CYS A 620 -23.16 -26.86 -49.62
CA CYS A 620 -23.36 -28.28 -49.88
C CYS A 620 -24.06 -28.44 -51.23
N HIS A 621 -23.31 -28.80 -52.27
CA HIS A 621 -23.86 -28.97 -53.60
C HIS A 621 -24.90 -30.11 -53.64
N ILE A 622 -25.90 -30.03 -54.52
CA ILE A 622 -27.00 -31.02 -54.57
C ILE A 622 -26.51 -32.47 -54.74
N SER A 623 -25.36 -32.66 -55.42
CA SER A 623 -24.73 -33.98 -55.59
C SER A 623 -24.03 -34.54 -54.34
N GLU A 624 -23.88 -33.73 -53.30
CA GLU A 624 -23.18 -34.06 -52.06
C GLU A 624 -24.13 -34.14 -50.85
N LEU A 625 -25.45 -34.00 -51.06
CA LEU A 625 -26.47 -34.05 -50.00
C LEU A 625 -26.79 -35.47 -49.53
N GLU A 626 -26.85 -36.44 -50.46
CA GLU A 626 -27.28 -37.81 -50.19
C GLU A 626 -26.70 -38.81 -51.23
N GLU A 627 -26.70 -40.11 -50.91
CA GLU A 627 -26.38 -41.16 -51.89
C GLU A 627 -27.55 -41.39 -52.86
N GLY A 628 -27.37 -41.01 -54.12
CA GLY A 628 -28.38 -41.18 -55.17
C GLY A 628 -28.50 -39.94 -56.04
N ARG A 629 -29.50 -39.91 -56.93
CA ARG A 629 -29.83 -38.73 -57.73
C ARG A 629 -30.92 -37.94 -57.03
N THR A 630 -30.53 -36.86 -56.36
CA THR A 630 -31.46 -35.88 -55.77
C THR A 630 -31.95 -34.92 -56.86
N GLU A 631 -33.27 -34.81 -57.07
CA GLU A 631 -33.84 -33.90 -58.08
C GLU A 631 -33.98 -32.47 -57.54
N ASN A 632 -34.45 -32.28 -56.31
CA ASN A 632 -34.49 -30.96 -55.66
C ASN A 632 -33.79 -31.00 -54.29
N THR A 633 -33.04 -29.95 -53.97
CA THR A 633 -32.39 -29.76 -52.66
C THR A 633 -33.39 -29.84 -51.50
N GLU A 634 -34.59 -29.29 -51.71
CA GLU A 634 -35.69 -29.21 -50.73
C GLU A 634 -36.28 -30.57 -50.35
N ASP A 635 -36.03 -31.60 -51.18
CA ASP A 635 -36.47 -32.97 -50.90
C ASP A 635 -35.62 -33.62 -49.78
N VAL A 636 -34.42 -33.09 -49.51
CA VAL A 636 -33.45 -33.67 -48.57
C VAL A 636 -33.20 -32.78 -47.36
N VAL A 637 -33.18 -31.46 -47.54
CA VAL A 637 -32.93 -30.49 -46.47
C VAL A 637 -33.79 -29.25 -46.65
N GLN A 638 -34.32 -28.71 -45.55
CA GLN A 638 -35.08 -27.47 -45.50
C GLN A 638 -34.32 -26.37 -44.74
N PRO A 639 -34.58 -25.07 -45.04
CA PRO A 639 -34.07 -23.99 -44.22
C PRO A 639 -34.47 -24.15 -42.75
N GLY A 640 -33.49 -24.15 -41.86
CA GLY A 640 -33.66 -24.41 -40.42
C GLY A 640 -33.22 -25.80 -39.97
N ASP A 641 -33.00 -26.75 -40.89
CA ASP A 641 -32.55 -28.10 -40.54
C ASP A 641 -31.11 -28.11 -40.01
N VAL A 642 -30.86 -28.93 -39.00
CA VAL A 642 -29.51 -29.20 -38.46
C VAL A 642 -28.95 -30.45 -39.14
N VAL A 643 -27.83 -30.32 -39.85
CA VAL A 643 -27.22 -31.40 -40.64
C VAL A 643 -25.72 -31.54 -40.40
N GLN A 644 -25.23 -32.78 -40.39
CA GLN A 644 -23.79 -33.06 -40.35
C GLN A 644 -23.17 -32.96 -41.75
N VAL A 645 -22.13 -32.14 -41.89
CA VAL A 645 -21.47 -31.87 -43.16
C VAL A 645 -19.95 -31.84 -42.99
N LYS A 646 -19.24 -32.46 -43.92
CA LYS A 646 -17.77 -32.46 -43.96
C LYS A 646 -17.27 -31.34 -44.85
N LEU A 647 -16.29 -30.56 -44.38
CA LEU A 647 -15.62 -29.58 -45.23
C LEU A 647 -14.65 -30.29 -46.18
N LEU A 648 -14.88 -30.20 -47.49
CA LEU A 648 -14.07 -30.88 -48.49
C LEU A 648 -12.88 -30.05 -48.97
N SER A 649 -13.09 -28.74 -49.15
CA SER A 649 -12.06 -27.82 -49.64
C SER A 649 -12.53 -26.37 -49.48
N VAL A 650 -11.56 -25.46 -49.45
CA VAL A 650 -11.77 -24.02 -49.56
C VAL A 650 -11.25 -23.59 -50.94
N ASP A 651 -12.06 -22.90 -51.73
CA ASP A 651 -11.63 -22.42 -53.05
C ASP A 651 -10.74 -21.16 -52.98
N GLU A 652 -10.12 -20.78 -54.10
CA GLU A 652 -9.23 -19.60 -54.18
C GLU A 652 -9.93 -18.27 -53.84
N ARG A 653 -11.27 -18.25 -53.74
CA ARG A 653 -12.08 -17.09 -53.36
C ARG A 653 -12.60 -17.19 -51.92
N GLY A 654 -12.10 -18.15 -51.14
CA GLY A 654 -12.49 -18.36 -49.74
C GLY A 654 -13.84 -19.06 -49.55
N ARG A 655 -14.45 -19.64 -50.59
CA ARG A 655 -15.74 -20.32 -50.48
C ARG A 655 -15.56 -21.76 -50.04
N LEU A 656 -16.37 -22.17 -49.08
CA LEU A 656 -16.33 -23.47 -48.45
C LEU A 656 -17.20 -24.48 -49.20
N LYS A 657 -16.61 -25.61 -49.60
CA LYS A 657 -17.36 -26.74 -50.20
C LYS A 657 -17.66 -27.80 -49.15
N LEU A 658 -18.93 -28.05 -48.91
CA LEU A 658 -19.41 -29.00 -47.92
C LEU A 658 -19.96 -30.27 -48.57
N SER A 659 -19.92 -31.38 -47.84
CA SER A 659 -20.59 -32.63 -48.25
C SER A 659 -21.21 -33.35 -47.06
N ARG A 660 -22.52 -33.57 -47.13
CA ARG A 660 -23.28 -34.38 -46.17
C ARG A 660 -23.02 -35.86 -46.41
N ARG A 661 -22.93 -36.27 -47.67
CA ARG A 661 -22.58 -37.65 -48.06
C ARG A 661 -21.23 -38.08 -47.49
N ALA A 662 -20.21 -37.22 -47.56
CA ALA A 662 -18.87 -37.52 -47.03
C ALA A 662 -18.80 -37.49 -45.49
N ALA A 663 -19.76 -36.85 -44.82
CA ALA A 663 -19.93 -36.97 -43.38
C ALA A 663 -20.62 -38.28 -43.00
N MET A 664 -21.63 -38.69 -43.77
CA MET A 664 -22.38 -39.94 -43.55
C MET A 664 -21.56 -41.20 -43.80
N SER A 665 -20.59 -41.17 -44.71
CA SER A 665 -19.70 -42.30 -45.00
C SER A 665 -18.50 -42.43 -44.05
N ALA A 666 -18.33 -41.50 -43.12
CA ALA A 666 -17.27 -41.50 -42.11
C ALA A 666 -17.72 -42.07 -40.75
N ASN A 667 -19.01 -42.44 -40.61
CA ASN A 667 -19.59 -43.12 -39.44
C ASN A 667 -19.62 -44.64 -39.60
#